data_AF-A0A8D1TV14-F1
#
_entry.id   AF-A0A8D1TV14-F1
#
_cell.length_a   1.000
_cell.length_b   1.000
_cell.length_c   1.000
_cell.angle_alpha   90.00
_cell.angle_beta   90.00
_cell.angle_gamma   90.00
#
_symmetry.space_group_name_H-M   'P 1'
#
loop_
_entity.id
_entity.type
_entity.pdbx_description
1 polymer ?
#
loop_
_entity_poly.entity_id
_entity_poly.type
_entity_poly.pdbx_seq_one_letter_code
_entity_poly.pdbx_strand_id
1 'polypeptide(L)'
;MRMRSPVWRLLTALAVVFGTAVAFAPIPRITWEHREVQLVQFHEPGIFNYSALLLSEDKDTLYVGAREAVFALNAHNISRKQHEAYWKVSEDKKAKCAEKGKSKQTECLNYIRVLQPLSASALYVCGTNAFQPTCDHLNLTSFAFLGKNEDGKGRCPFDPAQSYTSVMVDGELYSGTSYNFLGSEPIISRNSSHSPLRTEYAIPWLNEPSFVFADVMRESPGGGGGGDDRVYFFFTEVSVEYEFVFKLLIPRVARVCKGDQGGLRTLQKKWTSFLKARLICSRPDSNLVFNVLRDVFVLRSPDLKEPVFYGVFTPQLNNVGLSAVCAYNLSTAEAVFSRGKYMQSATVEQSHTKWVRYNGAVPTPRPGACITREARAANFSSSLNLPDKTLQFVKDHPLMDDSVTPIDGRPRLIKSDVNYTQIVVDRTWALDGTVHDVMFVSTDRGALHKAISLDNSVHIIEETQLFQDFEPVQTLLLSSKEGRKFVYAGSNSGVVQAPLAFCGKHGTCQDCVLARDPYCAWSPTTAACITLHQTDRPSRGLIQEMNGDASACPDKIKESYRQHFFKHGSTAELKCSQKSNLARVVWKFQNGVLKAESPKYSLVGRKNLLIFNLSEGDSGVYLCLSEERVKNRTVLQVVAKHVLEVRTVPRTLAASTSPATQTEGRKITSRVSVGFTQSSPPQTPAVRVTTPGAIAPPSSPEAPTSTSCEPKIVINTVPQVHSEKTIVLKIPLGRAAGEEEAHGGLLRLRAERQGDAGGAGQFLPAERGAAQAGAGHGLRDGAGHHGQQAAHRQGGLAEDRRAPSQGPAVRRQVRAQVR
;
A
#
# COMPACT_ATOMS: atom_id res chain seq x y z
N MET A 1 -62.46 -26.01 35.35
CA MET A 1 -61.34 -25.41 36.12
C MET A 1 -60.05 -25.51 35.31
N ARG A 2 -59.09 -24.58 35.54
CA ARG A 2 -57.65 -24.61 35.14
C ARG A 2 -57.26 -24.68 33.63
N MET A 3 -56.74 -23.56 33.15
CA MET A 3 -55.56 -23.33 32.26
C MET A 3 -54.91 -24.50 31.49
N ARG A 4 -54.52 -24.25 30.22
CA ARG A 4 -53.11 -23.93 29.85
C ARG A 4 -52.88 -23.48 28.39
N SER A 5 -52.05 -22.44 28.21
CA SER A 5 -51.21 -22.05 27.05
C SER A 5 -51.84 -21.82 25.65
N PRO A 6 -51.46 -20.71 24.98
CA PRO A 6 -50.85 -20.88 23.65
C PRO A 6 -49.60 -20.01 23.41
N VAL A 7 -48.42 -20.48 23.84
CA VAL A 7 -47.12 -19.83 23.56
C VAL A 7 -46.42 -20.52 22.37
N TRP A 8 -46.79 -20.15 21.14
CA TRP A 8 -46.09 -20.63 19.92
C TRP A 8 -46.03 -19.61 18.75
N ARG A 9 -46.77 -18.50 18.80
CA ARG A 9 -46.89 -17.56 17.64
C ARG A 9 -46.08 -16.25 17.73
N LEU A 10 -45.25 -16.05 18.76
CA LEU A 10 -44.37 -14.86 18.87
C LEU A 10 -42.91 -15.10 18.46
N LEU A 11 -42.42 -16.34 18.42
CA LEU A 11 -41.00 -16.63 18.22
C LEU A 11 -40.49 -16.46 16.77
N THR A 12 -41.38 -16.41 15.77
CA THR A 12 -41.01 -16.19 14.36
C THR A 12 -41.05 -14.72 13.94
N ALA A 13 -41.61 -13.82 14.75
CA ALA A 13 -41.76 -12.40 14.40
C ALA A 13 -40.54 -11.53 14.80
N LEU A 14 -39.67 -12.00 15.69
CA LEU A 14 -38.54 -11.22 16.24
C LEU A 14 -37.21 -11.39 15.50
N ALA A 15 -37.17 -12.17 14.42
CA ALA A 15 -35.94 -12.43 13.64
C ALA A 15 -35.65 -11.37 12.55
N VAL A 16 -36.50 -10.35 12.41
CA VAL A 16 -36.42 -9.32 11.34
C VAL A 16 -36.28 -7.92 11.95
N VAL A 17 -35.30 -7.74 12.84
CA VAL A 17 -34.92 -6.43 13.39
C VAL A 17 -33.40 -6.28 13.31
N PHE A 18 -32.92 -5.59 12.27
CA PHE A 18 -31.56 -5.04 12.13
C PHE A 18 -30.38 -5.96 12.47
N GLY A 19 -30.42 -7.21 11.99
CA GLY A 19 -29.21 -7.98 11.74
C GLY A 19 -28.44 -7.43 10.53
N THR A 20 -27.80 -6.26 10.66
CA THR A 20 -26.93 -5.68 9.62
C THR A 20 -25.66 -6.52 9.48
N ALA A 21 -25.75 -7.58 8.68
CA ALA A 21 -24.64 -8.49 8.43
C ALA A 21 -23.40 -7.71 7.99
N VAL A 22 -22.28 -7.96 8.67
CA VAL A 22 -21.02 -7.25 8.47
C VAL A 22 -20.46 -7.61 7.10
N ALA A 23 -20.80 -6.81 6.08
CA ALA A 23 -20.41 -7.06 4.70
C ALA A 23 -18.89 -6.91 4.54
N PHE A 24 -18.17 -8.02 4.61
CA PHE A 24 -16.79 -8.14 4.17
C PHE A 24 -16.77 -8.32 2.65
N ALA A 25 -15.69 -7.84 2.01
CA ALA A 25 -15.42 -8.13 0.62
C ALA A 25 -15.24 -9.65 0.42
N PRO A 26 -15.69 -10.21 -0.72
CA PRO A 26 -15.58 -11.64 -1.00
C PRO A 26 -14.11 -12.07 -1.11
N ILE A 27 -13.88 -13.39 -1.18
CA ILE A 27 -12.61 -13.91 -1.68
C ILE A 27 -12.39 -13.46 -3.15
N PRO A 28 -11.15 -13.33 -3.62
CA PRO A 28 -10.86 -13.02 -5.02
C PRO A 28 -11.55 -14.00 -5.96
N ARG A 29 -12.25 -13.50 -6.99
CA ARG A 29 -13.01 -14.37 -7.89
C ARG A 29 -12.10 -15.33 -8.63
N ILE A 30 -10.92 -14.91 -9.08
CA ILE A 30 -9.91 -15.78 -9.67
C ILE A 30 -8.58 -15.59 -8.92
N THR A 31 -7.88 -16.68 -8.63
CA THR A 31 -6.47 -16.64 -8.21
C THR A 31 -5.58 -17.09 -9.38
N TRP A 32 -4.63 -16.24 -9.76
CA TRP A 32 -3.58 -16.53 -10.72
C TRP A 32 -2.29 -16.92 -9.98
N GLU A 33 -1.85 -18.16 -10.20
CA GLU A 33 -0.51 -18.57 -9.78
C GLU A 33 0.52 -17.86 -10.65
N HIS A 34 1.68 -17.51 -10.08
CA HIS A 34 2.77 -16.81 -10.78
C HIS A 34 3.15 -17.46 -12.14
N ARG A 35 3.10 -18.80 -12.23
CA ARG A 35 3.42 -19.59 -13.43
C ARG A 35 2.35 -19.54 -14.53
N GLU A 36 1.14 -19.03 -14.26
CA GLU A 36 0.03 -19.02 -15.21
C GLU A 36 -0.10 -17.70 -15.98
N VAL A 37 0.55 -16.63 -15.51
CA VAL A 37 0.46 -15.27 -16.05
C VAL A 37 1.83 -14.74 -16.41
N GLN A 38 1.90 -13.85 -17.41
CA GLN A 38 3.17 -13.24 -17.81
C GLN A 38 3.50 -12.06 -16.90
N LEU A 39 4.35 -12.31 -15.91
CA LEU A 39 4.94 -11.32 -15.03
C LEU A 39 6.41 -11.12 -15.39
N VAL A 40 6.85 -9.87 -15.54
CA VAL A 40 8.26 -9.54 -15.76
C VAL A 40 8.90 -9.25 -14.42
N GLN A 41 10.14 -9.71 -14.21
CA GLN A 41 10.86 -9.60 -12.94
C GLN A 41 12.23 -8.95 -13.14
N PHE A 42 12.70 -8.26 -12.10
CA PHE A 42 14.06 -7.79 -11.97
C PHE A 42 14.60 -8.05 -10.55
N HIS A 43 15.82 -8.57 -10.47
CA HIS A 43 16.65 -8.57 -9.27
C HIS A 43 18.11 -8.57 -9.71
N GLU A 44 19.01 -8.11 -8.84
CA GLU A 44 20.46 -8.13 -9.06
C GLU A 44 21.12 -9.03 -7.98
N PRO A 45 21.98 -10.00 -8.35
CA PRO A 45 22.57 -10.94 -7.39
C PRO A 45 23.31 -10.25 -6.23
N GLY A 46 22.92 -10.58 -4.99
CA GLY A 46 23.49 -10.00 -3.76
C GLY A 46 22.88 -8.66 -3.33
N ILE A 47 21.99 -8.08 -4.13
CA ILE A 47 21.23 -6.86 -3.82
C ILE A 47 19.79 -7.21 -3.43
N PHE A 48 19.26 -6.46 -2.46
CA PHE A 48 17.99 -6.74 -1.79
C PHE A 48 17.27 -5.43 -1.44
N ASN A 49 16.06 -5.52 -0.88
CA ASN A 49 15.30 -4.41 -0.30
C ASN A 49 14.97 -3.30 -1.32
N TYR A 50 14.36 -3.69 -2.44
CA TYR A 50 13.95 -2.86 -3.57
C TYR A 50 12.74 -2.00 -3.18
N SER A 51 13.00 -0.98 -2.35
CA SER A 51 12.01 -0.30 -1.50
C SER A 51 11.72 1.15 -1.90
N ALA A 52 12.35 1.63 -2.98
CA ALA A 52 12.00 2.91 -3.62
C ALA A 52 11.86 2.72 -5.14
N LEU A 53 10.75 3.20 -5.70
CA LEU A 53 10.45 3.15 -7.14
C LEU A 53 10.12 4.56 -7.64
N LEU A 54 10.70 4.97 -8.77
CA LEU A 54 10.44 6.26 -9.42
C LEU A 54 10.43 6.10 -10.94
N LEU A 55 9.37 6.54 -11.63
CA LEU A 55 9.36 6.63 -13.09
C LEU A 55 10.02 7.93 -13.57
N SER A 56 10.71 7.87 -14.71
CA SER A 56 11.17 9.04 -15.45
C SER A 56 10.00 9.91 -15.97
N GLU A 57 10.28 11.16 -16.36
CA GLU A 57 9.26 12.09 -16.86
C GLU A 57 8.60 11.59 -18.17
N ASP A 58 9.36 10.93 -19.04
CA ASP A 58 8.86 10.25 -20.24
C ASP A 58 8.13 8.92 -19.93
N LYS A 59 8.24 8.41 -18.71
CA LYS A 59 7.74 7.11 -18.22
C LYS A 59 8.28 5.88 -19.00
N ASP A 60 9.42 5.99 -19.67
CA ASP A 60 10.10 4.87 -20.37
C ASP A 60 11.22 4.20 -19.55
N THR A 61 11.66 4.83 -18.46
CA THR A 61 12.62 4.27 -17.50
C THR A 61 12.01 4.22 -16.09
N LEU A 62 12.23 3.10 -15.41
CA LEU A 62 11.94 2.90 -13.99
C LEU A 62 13.26 2.94 -13.22
N TYR A 63 13.43 3.93 -12.36
CA TYR A 63 14.51 3.98 -11.38
C TYR A 63 14.12 3.19 -10.13
N VAL A 64 15.05 2.39 -9.63
CA VAL A 64 14.83 1.49 -8.48
C VAL A 64 15.93 1.72 -7.44
N GLY A 65 15.55 2.16 -6.24
CA GLY A 65 16.43 2.26 -5.09
C GLY A 65 16.36 0.99 -4.25
N ALA A 66 17.52 0.39 -4.01
CA ALA A 66 17.68 -0.86 -3.27
C ALA A 66 18.71 -0.71 -2.13
N ARG A 67 19.14 -1.82 -1.53
CA ARG A 67 20.25 -1.84 -0.58
C ARG A 67 21.60 -1.73 -1.32
N GLU A 68 22.32 -0.66 -1.04
CA GLU A 68 23.62 -0.26 -1.61
C GLU A 68 23.66 -0.01 -3.13
N ALA A 69 22.51 0.10 -3.80
CA ALA A 69 22.43 0.30 -5.25
C ALA A 69 21.21 1.13 -5.68
N VAL A 70 21.37 1.82 -6.82
CA VAL A 70 20.28 2.38 -7.63
C VAL A 70 20.39 1.82 -9.05
N PHE A 71 19.27 1.47 -9.67
CA PHE A 71 19.20 0.95 -11.04
C PHE A 71 18.32 1.83 -11.92
N ALA A 72 18.58 1.84 -13.23
CA ALA A 72 17.65 2.28 -14.26
C ALA A 72 17.24 1.06 -15.10
N LEU A 73 15.94 0.80 -15.19
CA LEU A 73 15.35 -0.34 -15.89
C LEU A 73 14.40 0.16 -16.98
N ASN A 74 14.29 -0.56 -18.10
CA ASN A 74 13.30 -0.21 -19.11
C ASN A 74 11.87 -0.43 -18.58
N ALA A 75 11.05 0.61 -18.52
CA ALA A 75 9.72 0.55 -17.89
C ALA A 75 8.73 -0.40 -18.60
N HIS A 76 8.94 -0.71 -19.88
CA HIS A 76 8.11 -1.67 -20.63
C HIS A 76 8.50 -3.12 -20.37
N ASN A 77 9.73 -3.39 -19.91
CA ASN A 77 10.23 -4.72 -19.61
C ASN A 77 11.38 -4.62 -18.59
N ILE A 78 11.05 -4.62 -17.30
CA ILE A 78 12.00 -4.30 -16.22
C ILE A 78 13.19 -5.28 -16.12
N SER A 79 13.11 -6.47 -16.72
CA SER A 79 14.25 -7.40 -16.81
C SER A 79 15.43 -6.83 -17.62
N ARG A 80 15.20 -5.76 -18.41
CA ARG A 80 16.23 -5.02 -19.14
C ARG A 80 16.81 -3.90 -18.27
N LYS A 81 17.84 -4.25 -17.48
CA LYS A 81 18.74 -3.28 -16.82
C LYS A 81 19.39 -2.39 -17.89
N GLN A 82 19.24 -1.07 -17.76
CA GLN A 82 19.85 -0.06 -18.62
C GLN A 82 21.15 0.46 -17.99
N HIS A 83 21.10 0.82 -16.70
CA HIS A 83 22.24 1.33 -15.94
C HIS A 83 22.17 0.90 -14.46
N GLU A 84 23.30 0.95 -13.76
CA GLU A 84 23.42 0.65 -12.33
C GLU A 84 24.47 1.54 -11.65
N ALA A 85 24.20 1.93 -10.41
CA ALA A 85 25.07 2.78 -9.59
C ALA A 85 25.14 2.23 -8.17
N TYR A 86 26.34 1.85 -7.72
CA TYR A 86 26.55 1.31 -6.38
C TYR A 86 27.01 2.38 -5.39
N TRP A 87 26.40 2.38 -4.20
CA TRP A 87 26.76 3.28 -3.09
C TRP A 87 26.94 2.47 -1.79
N LYS A 88 27.94 1.58 -1.83
CA LYS A 88 28.27 0.64 -0.75
C LYS A 88 28.95 1.34 0.43
N VAL A 89 28.72 0.84 1.64
CA VAL A 89 29.38 1.33 2.86
C VAL A 89 30.81 0.78 2.93
N SER A 90 31.80 1.62 3.27
CA SER A 90 33.18 1.15 3.52
C SER A 90 33.26 0.30 4.79
N GLU A 91 34.17 -0.67 4.83
CA GLU A 91 34.27 -1.58 5.98
C GLU A 91 34.56 -0.86 7.31
N ASP A 92 35.30 0.27 7.29
CA ASP A 92 35.49 1.12 8.47
C ASP A 92 34.19 1.74 8.99
N LYS A 93 33.30 2.16 8.08
CA LYS A 93 31.96 2.66 8.46
C LYS A 93 31.08 1.52 8.97
N LYS A 94 31.18 0.32 8.40
CA LYS A 94 30.46 -0.87 8.91
C LYS A 94 30.95 -1.27 10.31
N ALA A 95 32.27 -1.23 10.54
CA ALA A 95 32.86 -1.47 11.87
C ALA A 95 32.37 -0.44 12.90
N LYS A 96 32.49 0.86 12.60
CA LYS A 96 32.01 1.97 13.46
C LYS A 96 30.49 2.01 13.67
N CYS A 97 29.72 1.30 12.85
CA CYS A 97 28.31 1.03 13.08
C CYS A 97 28.11 -0.19 13.98
N ALA A 98 28.85 -1.29 13.77
CA ALA A 98 28.80 -2.49 14.59
C ALA A 98 29.27 -2.26 16.04
N GLU A 99 30.26 -1.39 16.24
CA GLU A 99 30.72 -0.88 17.55
C GLU A 99 29.57 -0.23 18.36
N LYS A 100 28.50 0.23 17.70
CA LYS A 100 27.30 0.80 18.34
C LYS A 100 26.20 -0.25 18.61
N GLY A 101 26.55 -1.53 18.59
CA GLY A 101 25.63 -2.65 18.85
C GLY A 101 24.69 -2.98 17.70
N LYS A 102 25.01 -2.57 16.46
CA LYS A 102 24.20 -2.81 15.26
C LYS A 102 24.75 -3.96 14.40
N SER A 103 23.88 -4.68 13.72
CA SER A 103 24.25 -5.82 12.88
C SER A 103 25.11 -5.39 11.68
N LYS A 104 26.39 -5.81 11.66
CA LYS A 104 27.33 -5.50 10.57
C LYS A 104 26.82 -5.96 9.19
N GLN A 105 26.05 -7.06 9.14
CA GLN A 105 25.65 -7.74 7.90
C GLN A 105 24.24 -7.38 7.42
N THR A 106 23.42 -6.69 8.22
CA THR A 106 22.05 -6.30 7.84
C THR A 106 21.80 -4.82 8.06
N GLU A 107 22.00 -4.32 9.28
CA GLU A 107 21.69 -2.92 9.65
C GLU A 107 22.76 -1.94 9.16
N CYS A 108 24.04 -2.30 9.25
CA CYS A 108 25.17 -1.45 8.89
C CYS A 108 25.47 -1.38 7.38
N LEU A 109 24.43 -1.25 6.56
CA LEU A 109 24.50 -1.11 5.10
C LEU A 109 23.80 0.19 4.67
N ASN A 110 23.96 0.58 3.40
CA ASN A 110 23.33 1.80 2.87
C ASN A 110 21.99 1.47 2.21
N TYR A 111 20.87 1.65 2.90
CA TYR A 111 19.54 1.45 2.32
C TYR A 111 19.10 2.76 1.67
N ILE A 112 18.80 2.74 0.37
CA ILE A 112 18.19 3.90 -0.29
C ILE A 112 16.77 4.12 0.26
N ARG A 113 16.47 5.38 0.58
CA ARG A 113 15.25 5.80 1.29
C ARG A 113 14.62 7.08 0.70
N VAL A 114 15.43 7.90 0.03
CA VAL A 114 14.94 9.00 -0.82
C VAL A 114 15.45 8.75 -2.24
N LEU A 115 14.54 8.78 -3.21
CA LEU A 115 14.82 8.71 -4.64
C LEU A 115 13.81 9.63 -5.33
N GLN A 116 14.23 10.84 -5.67
CA GLN A 116 13.36 11.92 -6.14
C GLN A 116 13.95 12.59 -7.39
N PRO A 117 13.12 13.13 -8.31
CA PRO A 117 13.63 13.96 -9.40
C PRO A 117 14.25 15.24 -8.84
N LEU A 118 15.40 15.67 -9.37
CA LEU A 118 16.04 16.96 -9.06
C LEU A 118 16.08 17.86 -10.31
N SER A 119 16.37 17.27 -11.46
CA SER A 119 16.24 17.89 -12.79
C SER A 119 16.10 16.80 -13.85
N ALA A 120 15.85 17.18 -15.11
CA ALA A 120 15.86 16.27 -16.25
C ALA A 120 17.22 15.53 -16.46
N SER A 121 18.28 15.91 -15.75
CA SER A 121 19.61 15.27 -15.81
C SER A 121 20.11 14.73 -14.46
N ALA A 122 19.32 14.80 -13.38
CA ALA A 122 19.75 14.36 -12.05
C ALA A 122 18.61 13.92 -11.14
N LEU A 123 18.88 12.93 -10.28
CA LEU A 123 18.02 12.55 -9.16
C LEU A 123 18.65 12.96 -7.83
N TYR A 124 17.82 13.37 -6.87
CA TYR A 124 18.21 13.53 -5.48
C TYR A 124 18.03 12.20 -4.75
N VAL A 125 19.11 11.68 -4.18
CA VAL A 125 19.15 10.33 -3.59
C VAL A 125 19.68 10.41 -2.17
N CYS A 126 19.02 9.76 -1.21
CA CYS A 126 19.54 9.58 0.14
C CYS A 126 19.42 8.14 0.62
N GLY A 127 20.36 7.73 1.47
CA GLY A 127 20.31 6.44 2.15
C GLY A 127 20.88 6.44 3.56
N THR A 128 20.60 5.38 4.31
CA THR A 128 20.94 5.24 5.75
C THR A 128 22.44 5.23 6.02
N ASN A 129 23.25 4.82 5.03
CA ASN A 129 24.72 4.77 5.03
C ASN A 129 25.34 4.27 6.37
N ALA A 130 24.84 3.13 6.87
CA ALA A 130 25.20 2.57 8.18
C ALA A 130 25.04 3.57 9.35
N PHE A 131 23.81 4.05 9.55
CA PHE A 131 23.42 5.00 10.61
C PHE A 131 24.17 6.34 10.55
N GLN A 132 24.46 6.79 9.33
CA GLN A 132 25.04 8.10 9.01
C GLN A 132 24.30 8.68 7.79
N PRO A 133 23.01 9.03 7.90
CA PRO A 133 22.16 9.40 6.76
C PRO A 133 22.87 10.37 5.82
N THR A 134 23.02 9.99 4.55
CA THR A 134 23.76 10.77 3.56
C THR A 134 22.89 10.99 2.33
N CYS A 135 22.97 12.18 1.73
CA CYS A 135 22.34 12.49 0.44
C CYS A 135 23.40 12.85 -0.62
N ASP A 136 23.13 12.52 -1.87
CA ASP A 136 23.97 12.84 -3.03
C ASP A 136 23.09 12.97 -4.29
N HIS A 137 23.66 13.51 -5.36
CA HIS A 137 23.00 13.66 -6.65
C HIS A 137 23.47 12.56 -7.59
N LEU A 138 22.55 11.77 -8.14
CA LEU A 138 22.84 10.81 -9.20
C LEU A 138 22.67 11.50 -10.56
N ASN A 139 23.77 11.68 -11.30
CA ASN A 139 23.75 12.22 -12.66
C ASN A 139 23.17 11.18 -13.61
N LEU A 140 22.09 11.51 -14.33
CA LEU A 140 21.39 10.57 -15.21
C LEU A 140 22.11 10.29 -16.54
N THR A 141 23.01 11.18 -16.98
CA THR A 141 23.76 11.03 -18.24
C THR A 141 24.96 10.09 -18.10
N SER A 142 25.67 10.14 -16.95
CA SER A 142 26.77 9.21 -16.64
C SER A 142 26.35 8.04 -15.76
N PHE A 143 25.13 8.08 -15.21
CA PHE A 143 24.62 7.18 -14.17
C PHE A 143 25.56 7.02 -12.96
N ALA A 144 26.20 8.11 -12.55
CA ALA A 144 27.17 8.14 -11.45
C ALA A 144 26.80 9.19 -10.39
N PHE A 145 27.09 8.89 -9.13
CA PHE A 145 26.94 9.83 -8.01
C PHE A 145 27.97 10.97 -8.11
N LEU A 146 27.56 12.20 -7.80
CA LEU A 146 28.40 13.40 -7.90
C LEU A 146 29.32 13.64 -6.69
N GLY A 147 29.26 12.79 -5.66
CA GLY A 147 30.14 12.85 -4.50
C GLY A 147 29.82 14.00 -3.53
N LYS A 148 28.61 14.57 -3.58
CA LYS A 148 28.22 15.71 -2.72
C LYS A 148 28.24 15.38 -1.23
N ASN A 149 27.92 14.12 -0.87
CA ASN A 149 27.94 13.61 0.51
C ASN A 149 27.31 14.57 1.54
N GLU A 150 26.12 15.09 1.24
CA GLU A 150 25.39 15.98 2.14
C GLU A 150 24.88 15.23 3.39
N ASP A 151 24.80 15.92 4.53
CA ASP A 151 24.14 15.39 5.72
C ASP A 151 22.64 15.17 5.46
N GLY A 152 22.22 13.90 5.50
CA GLY A 152 20.84 13.46 5.33
C GLY A 152 20.02 13.48 6.62
N LYS A 153 20.57 13.92 7.76
CA LYS A 153 19.89 13.92 9.07
C LYS A 153 18.55 14.66 9.03
N GLY A 154 17.45 13.93 9.26
CA GLY A 154 16.09 14.47 9.18
C GLY A 154 15.52 14.62 7.77
N ARG A 155 16.28 14.24 6.74
CA ARG A 155 15.83 14.03 5.35
C ARG A 155 15.62 12.54 5.07
N CYS A 156 16.48 11.70 5.67
CA CYS A 156 16.54 10.25 5.56
C CYS A 156 16.65 9.63 6.98
N PRO A 157 16.02 8.47 7.26
CA PRO A 157 16.18 7.77 8.54
C PRO A 157 17.60 7.25 8.77
N PHE A 158 17.95 7.00 10.03
CA PHE A 158 19.21 6.36 10.44
C PHE A 158 19.12 4.84 10.32
N ASP A 159 18.02 4.27 10.80
CA ASP A 159 17.78 2.84 10.85
C ASP A 159 16.97 2.40 9.60
N PRO A 160 17.32 1.30 8.92
CA PRO A 160 16.54 0.81 7.78
C PRO A 160 15.09 0.42 8.14
N ALA A 161 14.77 0.17 9.43
CA ALA A 161 13.43 -0.11 9.93
C ALA A 161 12.65 1.14 10.42
N GLN A 162 13.27 2.32 10.49
CA GLN A 162 12.55 3.56 10.82
C GLN A 162 11.65 3.98 9.65
N SER A 163 10.41 4.34 9.95
CA SER A 163 9.45 4.88 8.98
C SER A 163 9.91 6.23 8.41
N TYR A 164 9.67 6.44 7.12
CA TYR A 164 10.10 7.63 6.40
C TYR A 164 9.09 7.98 5.31
N THR A 165 9.02 9.25 4.93
CA THR A 165 8.35 9.69 3.71
C THR A 165 8.98 10.97 3.17
N SER A 166 8.91 11.21 1.87
CA SER A 166 9.46 12.42 1.25
C SER A 166 8.76 12.78 -0.06
N VAL A 167 8.77 14.07 -0.40
CA VAL A 167 8.35 14.58 -1.72
C VAL A 167 9.24 15.76 -2.11
N MET A 168 9.68 15.80 -3.37
CA MET A 168 10.34 16.98 -3.93
C MET A 168 9.28 17.97 -4.43
N VAL A 169 9.36 19.23 -4.00
CA VAL A 169 8.47 20.30 -4.45
C VAL A 169 9.31 21.48 -4.90
N ASP A 170 9.26 21.75 -6.21
CA ASP A 170 9.92 22.89 -6.86
C ASP A 170 11.43 23.02 -6.57
N GLY A 171 12.10 21.88 -6.33
CA GLY A 171 13.53 21.78 -6.02
C GLY A 171 13.86 21.70 -4.51
N GLU A 172 12.86 21.86 -3.63
CA GLU A 172 13.02 21.73 -2.18
C GLU A 172 12.49 20.36 -1.69
N LEU A 173 13.27 19.65 -0.88
CA LEU A 173 12.85 18.35 -0.34
C LEU A 173 12.04 18.54 0.95
N TYR A 174 10.80 18.06 0.93
CA TYR A 174 9.94 17.95 2.10
C TYR A 174 10.01 16.50 2.63
N SER A 175 10.23 16.31 3.93
CA SER A 175 10.54 15.00 4.52
C SER A 175 9.90 14.81 5.89
N GLY A 176 9.42 13.59 6.17
CA GLY A 176 8.95 13.14 7.48
C GLY A 176 9.71 11.87 7.90
N THR A 177 10.49 11.93 8.98
CA THR A 177 11.36 10.81 9.43
C THR A 177 11.86 11.03 10.88
N SER A 178 12.80 10.21 11.35
CA SER A 178 13.60 10.47 12.56
C SER A 178 14.74 11.45 12.29
N TYR A 179 14.96 12.38 13.22
CA TYR A 179 16.13 13.27 13.26
C TYR A 179 17.34 12.63 13.98
N ASN A 180 17.19 11.50 14.67
CA ASN A 180 18.27 10.89 15.46
C ASN A 180 18.42 9.36 15.26
N PHE A 181 19.55 8.83 15.74
CA PHE A 181 19.95 7.43 15.66
C PHE A 181 18.92 6.48 16.28
N LEU A 182 18.32 6.86 17.42
CA LEU A 182 17.43 6.02 18.23
C LEU A 182 15.98 5.96 17.71
N GLY A 183 15.57 6.88 16.83
CA GLY A 183 14.19 6.99 16.37
C GLY A 183 13.29 7.88 17.25
N SER A 184 13.82 8.50 18.30
CA SER A 184 13.04 9.20 19.34
C SER A 184 12.78 10.68 19.07
N GLU A 185 13.40 11.27 18.04
CA GLU A 185 13.19 12.66 17.62
C GLU A 185 12.47 12.71 16.26
N PRO A 186 11.12 12.59 16.20
CA PRO A 186 10.41 12.72 14.94
C PRO A 186 10.46 14.16 14.40
N ILE A 187 10.58 14.28 13.09
CA ILE A 187 10.65 15.57 12.39
C ILE A 187 9.82 15.54 11.11
N ILE A 188 9.04 16.60 10.87
CA ILE A 188 8.62 17.00 9.53
C ILE A 188 9.39 18.28 9.19
N SER A 189 10.11 18.27 8.07
CA SER A 189 11.03 19.34 7.68
C SER A 189 10.98 19.63 6.18
N ARG A 190 11.50 20.80 5.83
CA ARG A 190 11.90 21.17 4.47
C ARG A 190 13.37 21.51 4.45
N ASN A 191 14.11 20.82 3.59
CA ASN A 191 15.46 21.21 3.24
C ASN A 191 15.42 22.32 2.17
N SER A 192 15.91 23.50 2.53
CA SER A 192 15.94 24.69 1.67
C SER A 192 17.19 25.52 2.01
N SER A 193 17.86 26.05 0.99
CA SER A 193 18.97 26.99 1.16
C SER A 193 18.51 28.37 1.63
N HIS A 194 17.24 28.73 1.42
CA HIS A 194 16.69 30.05 1.72
C HIS A 194 15.87 30.08 3.02
N SER A 195 15.01 29.07 3.23
CA SER A 195 14.18 28.97 4.43
C SER A 195 14.02 27.51 4.87
N PRO A 196 15.01 26.93 5.57
CA PRO A 196 14.91 25.60 6.15
C PRO A 196 13.95 25.64 7.35
N LEU A 197 12.89 24.83 7.30
CA LEU A 197 11.84 24.77 8.32
C LEU A 197 11.70 23.36 8.89
N ARG A 198 11.30 23.26 10.17
CA ARG A 198 11.01 22.01 10.86
C ARG A 198 9.87 22.13 11.86
N THR A 199 9.31 21.01 12.30
CA THR A 199 8.40 20.96 13.43
C THR A 199 9.08 21.37 14.75
N GLU A 200 8.26 21.76 15.74
CA GLU A 200 8.69 21.74 17.14
C GLU A 200 8.88 20.29 17.60
N TYR A 201 9.85 20.07 18.49
CA TYR A 201 10.07 18.77 19.13
C TYR A 201 9.22 18.72 20.41
N ALA A 202 7.93 18.45 20.23
CA ALA A 202 6.95 18.44 21.31
C ALA A 202 5.78 17.50 20.97
N ILE A 203 5.29 16.77 21.98
CA ILE A 203 4.16 15.81 21.88
C ILE A 203 2.91 16.38 21.16
N PRO A 204 2.47 17.65 21.39
CA PRO A 204 1.37 18.24 20.62
C PRO A 204 1.56 18.18 19.10
N TRP A 205 2.80 18.33 18.62
CA TRP A 205 3.13 18.36 17.21
C TRP A 205 3.25 16.96 16.61
N LEU A 206 4.07 16.10 17.21
CA LEU A 206 4.33 14.73 16.74
C LEU A 206 4.58 13.83 17.95
N ASN A 207 3.79 12.76 18.11
CA ASN A 207 3.85 11.86 19.27
C ASN A 207 4.12 10.41 18.86
N GLU A 208 5.40 10.01 18.80
CA GLU A 208 5.82 8.68 18.30
C GLU A 208 5.20 8.32 16.91
N PRO A 209 5.35 9.18 15.88
CA PRO A 209 4.73 8.95 14.57
C PRO A 209 5.48 7.90 13.74
N SER A 210 4.71 7.05 13.07
CA SER A 210 5.12 6.21 11.95
C SER A 210 4.68 6.86 10.64
N PHE A 211 5.64 7.38 9.87
CA PHE A 211 5.40 8.09 8.61
C PHE A 211 5.04 7.13 7.47
N VAL A 212 4.08 7.54 6.63
CA VAL A 212 3.56 6.73 5.53
C VAL A 212 3.77 7.43 4.18
N PHE A 213 3.16 8.61 3.99
CA PHE A 213 3.09 9.24 2.68
C PHE A 213 3.15 10.78 2.77
N ALA A 214 3.67 11.44 1.72
CA ALA A 214 3.65 12.89 1.58
C ALA A 214 3.58 13.30 0.10
N ASP A 215 2.82 14.35 -0.21
CA ASP A 215 2.59 14.81 -1.59
C ASP A 215 2.10 16.28 -1.62
N VAL A 216 2.29 16.97 -2.74
CA VAL A 216 1.88 18.36 -2.96
C VAL A 216 0.51 18.44 -3.65
N MET A 217 -0.42 19.12 -3.00
CA MET A 217 -1.67 19.58 -3.59
C MET A 217 -1.45 21.01 -4.07
N ARG A 218 -1.24 21.17 -5.39
CA ARG A 218 -1.09 22.48 -6.02
C ARG A 218 -2.46 23.14 -6.21
N GLU A 219 -2.54 24.45 -6.01
CA GLU A 219 -3.80 25.19 -6.18
C GLU A 219 -4.10 25.44 -7.68
N SER A 220 -5.37 25.34 -8.08
CA SER A 220 -5.73 25.43 -9.51
C SER A 220 -5.60 26.87 -10.05
N PRO A 221 -4.91 27.12 -11.18
CA PRO A 221 -4.72 28.46 -11.73
C PRO A 221 -6.02 29.22 -12.06
N GLY A 222 -7.13 28.52 -12.25
CA GLY A 222 -8.46 29.11 -12.47
C GLY A 222 -9.20 29.50 -11.19
N GLY A 223 -8.64 29.23 -10.01
CA GLY A 223 -9.21 29.63 -8.72
C GLY A 223 -9.13 31.15 -8.53
N GLY A 224 -10.25 31.76 -8.09
CA GLY A 224 -10.28 33.19 -7.73
C GLY A 224 -9.41 33.55 -6.51
N GLY A 225 -9.02 32.56 -5.72
CA GLY A 225 -8.01 32.69 -4.68
C GLY A 225 -6.60 32.61 -5.28
N GLY A 226 -5.78 33.62 -5.01
CA GLY A 226 -4.32 33.51 -5.19
C GLY A 226 -3.71 32.92 -3.93
N GLY A 227 -4.05 31.67 -3.63
CA GLY A 227 -3.52 30.93 -2.49
C GLY A 227 -2.08 30.47 -2.72
N ASP A 228 -1.74 29.37 -2.05
CA ASP A 228 -0.39 28.82 -1.97
C ASP A 228 -0.48 27.30 -1.84
N ASP A 229 0.44 26.60 -2.51
CA ASP A 229 0.45 25.14 -2.61
C ASP A 229 0.63 24.50 -1.23
N ARG A 230 0.08 23.29 -1.05
CA ARG A 230 0.04 22.62 0.26
C ARG A 230 0.69 21.27 0.19
N VAL A 231 1.71 21.06 1.02
CA VAL A 231 2.36 19.75 1.16
C VAL A 231 1.66 19.00 2.29
N TYR A 232 1.00 17.90 1.93
CA TYR A 232 0.29 17.04 2.86
C TYR A 232 1.20 15.91 3.35
N PHE A 233 1.03 15.51 4.61
CA PHE A 233 1.75 14.42 5.25
C PHE A 233 0.75 13.48 5.92
N PHE A 234 1.00 12.18 5.79
CA PHE A 234 0.16 11.11 6.34
C PHE A 234 1.01 10.16 7.18
N PHE A 235 0.55 9.88 8.39
CA PHE A 235 1.26 9.09 9.39
C PHE A 235 0.30 8.50 10.42
N THR A 236 0.74 7.49 11.17
CA THR A 236 0.04 7.01 12.38
C THR A 236 0.83 7.46 13.60
N GLU A 237 0.23 8.09 14.60
CA GLU A 237 0.92 8.48 15.85
C GLU A 237 0.20 7.95 17.08
N VAL A 238 0.84 8.05 18.26
CA VAL A 238 0.17 7.80 19.54
C VAL A 238 -0.79 8.96 19.83
N SER A 239 -2.06 8.63 20.03
CA SER A 239 -3.13 9.58 20.31
C SER A 239 -2.87 10.37 21.60
N VAL A 240 -3.27 11.63 21.61
CA VAL A 240 -3.28 12.50 22.80
C VAL A 240 -4.70 12.83 23.26
N GLU A 241 -5.68 12.65 22.38
CA GLU A 241 -7.11 12.89 22.61
C GLU A 241 -7.89 11.70 23.17
N TYR A 242 -7.31 10.50 23.14
CA TYR A 242 -7.98 9.27 23.57
C TYR A 242 -7.18 8.56 24.67
N GLU A 243 -7.74 8.54 25.87
CA GLU A 243 -7.29 7.69 26.97
C GLU A 243 -7.81 6.26 26.76
N PHE A 244 -6.91 5.27 26.80
CA PHE A 244 -7.25 3.85 26.69
C PHE A 244 -6.27 3.01 27.53
N VAL A 245 -6.55 1.71 27.71
CA VAL A 245 -5.77 0.78 28.57
C VAL A 245 -4.29 0.68 28.16
N PHE A 246 -3.97 0.99 26.91
CA PHE A 246 -2.63 1.11 26.35
C PHE A 246 -2.59 2.29 25.37
N LYS A 247 -1.40 2.67 24.89
CA LYS A 247 -1.20 3.72 23.87
C LYS A 247 -2.05 3.44 22.61
N LEU A 248 -3.16 4.16 22.45
CA LEU A 248 -4.00 4.04 21.26
C LEU A 248 -3.33 4.77 20.09
N LEU A 249 -3.14 4.09 18.97
CA LEU A 249 -2.66 4.68 17.74
C LEU A 249 -3.80 5.40 17.01
N ILE A 250 -3.49 6.48 16.28
CA ILE A 250 -4.47 7.20 15.47
C ILE A 250 -3.85 7.66 14.13
N PRO A 251 -4.53 7.46 12.99
CA PRO A 251 -4.08 7.99 11.72
C PRO A 251 -4.25 9.51 11.66
N ARG A 252 -3.27 10.17 11.06
CA ARG A 252 -3.24 11.61 10.83
C ARG A 252 -3.17 11.91 9.35
N VAL A 253 -3.89 12.95 8.97
CA VAL A 253 -3.53 13.81 7.85
C VAL A 253 -3.05 15.14 8.43
N ALA A 254 -1.94 15.64 7.93
CA ALA A 254 -1.39 16.95 8.28
C ALA A 254 -1.02 17.71 7.02
N ARG A 255 -0.81 19.03 7.13
CA ARG A 255 -0.35 19.86 6.01
C ARG A 255 0.53 21.02 6.46
N VAL A 256 1.34 21.51 5.54
CA VAL A 256 2.05 22.80 5.59
C VAL A 256 1.86 23.55 4.26
N CYS A 257 2.05 24.86 4.28
CA CYS A 257 1.99 25.73 3.11
C CYS A 257 3.40 25.89 2.48
N LYS A 258 3.52 25.83 1.16
CA LYS A 258 4.80 25.87 0.45
C LYS A 258 5.52 27.21 0.66
N GLY A 259 4.80 28.32 0.65
CA GLY A 259 5.30 29.68 0.88
C GLY A 259 5.53 30.05 2.35
N ASP A 260 5.42 29.11 3.30
CA ASP A 260 5.80 29.34 4.70
C ASP A 260 7.31 29.61 4.80
N GLN A 261 7.69 30.59 5.60
CA GLN A 261 9.08 31.03 5.83
C GLN A 261 9.47 30.97 7.31
N GLY A 262 8.58 30.49 8.18
CA GLY A 262 8.70 30.62 9.63
C GLY A 262 8.20 31.95 10.17
N GLY A 263 8.22 32.10 11.49
CA GLY A 263 7.88 33.35 12.17
C GLY A 263 9.13 34.16 12.58
N LEU A 264 8.97 35.48 12.75
CA LEU A 264 10.09 36.40 13.00
C LEU A 264 10.62 36.34 14.45
N ARG A 265 9.76 36.03 15.43
CA ARG A 265 10.08 35.96 16.87
C ARG A 265 9.64 34.62 17.43
N THR A 266 8.33 34.40 17.49
CA THR A 266 7.75 33.07 17.72
C THR A 266 7.92 32.21 16.46
N LEU A 267 8.19 30.92 16.61
CA LEU A 267 8.37 29.95 15.50
C LEU A 267 9.51 30.30 14.50
N GLN A 268 10.62 30.86 14.98
CA GLN A 268 11.84 31.04 14.18
C GLN A 268 12.37 29.71 13.63
N LYS A 269 12.47 29.60 12.29
CA LYS A 269 12.82 28.38 11.55
C LYS A 269 11.90 27.18 11.85
N LYS A 270 10.66 27.45 12.28
CA LYS A 270 9.61 26.45 12.51
C LYS A 270 8.41 26.73 11.60
N TRP A 271 7.64 25.69 11.26
CA TRP A 271 6.41 25.87 10.50
C TRP A 271 5.43 26.80 11.21
N THR A 272 4.82 27.75 10.49
CA THR A 272 3.68 28.56 10.94
C THR A 272 2.34 28.03 10.40
N SER A 273 2.42 27.15 9.41
CA SER A 273 1.31 26.54 8.68
C SER A 273 0.95 25.12 9.11
N PHE A 274 1.72 24.50 10.01
CA PHE A 274 1.52 23.10 10.39
C PHE A 274 0.22 22.89 11.18
N LEU A 275 -0.68 22.08 10.62
CA LEU A 275 -1.87 21.55 11.30
C LEU A 275 -2.02 20.07 11.00
N LYS A 276 -2.50 19.29 11.98
CA LYS A 276 -2.86 17.87 11.85
C LYS A 276 -4.30 17.60 12.29
N ALA A 277 -4.95 16.63 11.67
CA ALA A 277 -6.32 16.20 11.99
C ALA A 277 -6.39 14.66 12.06
N ARG A 278 -7.38 14.13 12.79
CA ARG A 278 -7.73 12.70 12.78
C ARG A 278 -8.19 12.28 11.39
N LEU A 279 -7.67 11.18 10.86
CA LEU A 279 -8.11 10.55 9.61
C LEU A 279 -8.82 9.23 9.95
N ILE A 280 -10.14 9.16 9.76
CA ILE A 280 -10.97 8.10 10.34
C ILE A 280 -11.34 7.04 9.30
N CYS A 281 -10.89 5.80 9.49
CA CYS A 281 -11.40 4.64 8.76
C CYS A 281 -12.10 3.67 9.72
N SER A 282 -13.43 3.60 9.68
CA SER A 282 -14.24 2.77 10.59
C SER A 282 -15.60 2.41 9.99
N ARG A 283 -16.24 1.35 10.50
CA ARG A 283 -17.66 1.02 10.24
C ARG A 283 -18.40 0.93 11.58
N PRO A 284 -19.05 2.01 12.03
CA PRO A 284 -19.69 2.10 13.36
C PRO A 284 -20.69 0.98 13.63
N ASP A 285 -21.55 0.63 12.66
CA ASP A 285 -22.57 -0.43 12.77
C ASP A 285 -21.99 -1.81 13.11
N SER A 286 -20.70 -2.02 12.81
CA SER A 286 -19.96 -3.25 13.09
C SER A 286 -18.96 -3.12 14.24
N ASN A 287 -18.84 -1.94 14.87
CA ASN A 287 -17.78 -1.57 15.81
C ASN A 287 -16.34 -1.81 15.29
N LEU A 288 -16.14 -1.74 13.97
CA LEU A 288 -14.83 -1.95 13.34
C LEU A 288 -14.09 -0.60 13.20
N VAL A 289 -12.87 -0.50 13.74
CA VAL A 289 -12.03 0.70 13.67
C VAL A 289 -10.64 0.32 13.18
N PHE A 290 -10.18 0.96 12.10
CA PHE A 290 -8.89 0.68 11.46
C PHE A 290 -7.94 1.85 11.73
N ASN A 291 -7.28 1.81 12.89
CA ASN A 291 -6.54 2.95 13.46
C ASN A 291 -5.02 2.94 13.18
N VAL A 292 -4.53 2.07 12.29
CA VAL A 292 -3.14 2.08 11.81
C VAL A 292 -3.15 2.20 10.29
N LEU A 293 -2.66 3.34 9.79
CA LEU A 293 -2.46 3.60 8.35
C LEU A 293 -1.24 2.81 7.84
N ARG A 294 -1.34 2.26 6.62
CA ARG A 294 -0.27 1.50 5.95
C ARG A 294 0.24 2.18 4.68
N ASP A 295 -0.66 2.79 3.91
CA ASP A 295 -0.32 3.47 2.66
C ASP A 295 -1.37 4.52 2.28
N VAL A 296 -1.00 5.49 1.44
CA VAL A 296 -1.90 6.47 0.83
C VAL A 296 -1.53 6.74 -0.63
N PHE A 297 -2.51 6.59 -1.51
CA PHE A 297 -2.44 6.96 -2.93
C PHE A 297 -3.29 8.21 -3.21
N VAL A 298 -2.80 9.10 -4.08
CA VAL A 298 -3.52 10.31 -4.51
C VAL A 298 -4.06 10.11 -5.93
N LEU A 299 -5.35 9.81 -6.05
CA LEU A 299 -6.00 9.73 -7.34
C LEU A 299 -6.16 11.13 -7.95
N ARG A 300 -5.51 11.34 -9.10
CA ARG A 300 -5.60 12.56 -9.92
C ARG A 300 -6.09 12.17 -11.32
N SER A 301 -7.12 12.84 -11.82
CA SER A 301 -7.68 12.66 -13.17
C SER A 301 -8.28 13.99 -13.65
N PRO A 302 -8.21 14.32 -14.97
CA PRO A 302 -8.88 15.51 -15.52
C PRO A 302 -10.40 15.51 -15.33
N ASP A 303 -11.01 14.33 -15.20
CA ASP A 303 -12.46 14.16 -15.02
C ASP A 303 -12.92 14.39 -13.56
N LEU A 304 -11.98 14.56 -12.63
CA LEU A 304 -12.26 14.81 -11.22
C LEU A 304 -12.15 16.31 -10.90
N LYS A 305 -13.14 16.82 -10.16
CA LYS A 305 -13.16 18.21 -9.67
C LYS A 305 -12.04 18.51 -8.67
N GLU A 306 -11.56 17.47 -7.97
CA GLU A 306 -10.55 17.53 -6.93
C GLU A 306 -9.81 16.18 -6.79
N PRO A 307 -8.57 16.13 -6.29
CA PRO A 307 -7.90 14.89 -5.96
C PRO A 307 -8.62 14.10 -4.84
N VAL A 308 -8.52 12.77 -4.91
CA VAL A 308 -9.08 11.86 -3.89
C VAL A 308 -7.96 11.03 -3.25
N PHE A 309 -7.87 11.07 -1.92
CA PHE A 309 -6.94 10.25 -1.16
C PHE A 309 -7.52 8.87 -0.92
N TYR A 310 -6.83 7.81 -1.33
CA TYR A 310 -7.15 6.42 -1.00
C TYR A 310 -6.13 5.89 0.00
N GLY A 311 -6.55 5.56 1.22
CA GLY A 311 -5.68 5.02 2.26
C GLY A 311 -5.97 3.57 2.61
N VAL A 312 -4.91 2.78 2.87
CA VAL A 312 -4.99 1.42 3.43
C VAL A 312 -4.83 1.47 4.95
N PHE A 313 -5.70 0.78 5.67
CA PHE A 313 -5.73 0.77 7.14
C PHE A 313 -5.89 -0.65 7.69
N THR A 314 -5.20 -0.93 8.80
CA THR A 314 -5.37 -2.12 9.65
C THR A 314 -5.79 -1.70 11.06
N PRO A 315 -6.48 -2.53 11.86
CA PRO A 315 -6.70 -2.23 13.27
C PRO A 315 -5.42 -2.46 14.08
N GLN A 316 -5.24 -1.73 15.18
CA GLN A 316 -4.24 -2.02 16.20
C GLN A 316 -4.70 -3.18 17.10
N LEU A 317 -5.98 -3.17 17.47
CA LEU A 317 -6.62 -4.20 18.28
C LEU A 317 -7.04 -5.40 17.44
N ASN A 318 -6.82 -6.61 17.95
CA ASN A 318 -7.37 -7.84 17.40
C ASN A 318 -7.14 -8.00 15.88
N ASN A 319 -5.95 -7.65 15.39
CA ASN A 319 -5.63 -7.78 13.97
C ASN A 319 -5.40 -9.24 13.56
N VAL A 320 -6.49 -10.01 13.44
CA VAL A 320 -6.50 -11.36 12.90
C VAL A 320 -6.54 -11.32 11.36
N GLY A 321 -5.65 -10.52 10.75
CA GLY A 321 -5.61 -10.24 9.31
C GLY A 321 -6.80 -9.40 8.82
N LEU A 322 -7.05 -8.25 9.43
CA LEU A 322 -8.14 -7.35 9.05
C LEU A 322 -7.61 -6.09 8.35
N SER A 323 -8.07 -5.84 7.13
CA SER A 323 -7.67 -4.67 6.34
C SER A 323 -8.87 -3.92 5.76
N ALA A 324 -8.74 -2.61 5.64
CA ALA A 324 -9.73 -1.73 5.03
C ALA A 324 -9.08 -0.70 4.09
N VAL A 325 -9.85 -0.25 3.10
CA VAL A 325 -9.51 0.88 2.22
C VAL A 325 -10.55 1.97 2.42
N CYS A 326 -10.13 3.19 2.75
CA CYS A 326 -10.99 4.37 2.84
C CYS A 326 -10.58 5.41 1.79
N ALA A 327 -11.56 6.07 1.17
CA ALA A 327 -11.35 7.16 0.23
C ALA A 327 -11.83 8.49 0.84
N TYR A 328 -11.10 9.59 0.61
CA TYR A 328 -11.35 10.91 1.20
C TYR A 328 -11.19 12.02 0.16
N ASN A 329 -12.14 12.96 0.08
CA ASN A 329 -11.98 14.16 -0.75
C ASN A 329 -10.98 15.14 -0.10
N LEU A 330 -10.21 15.85 -0.92
CA LEU A 330 -9.35 16.95 -0.47
C LEU A 330 -10.17 18.04 0.24
N SER A 331 -11.34 18.38 -0.29
CA SER A 331 -12.26 19.39 0.23
C SER A 331 -12.75 19.09 1.65
N THR A 332 -12.94 17.82 2.02
CA THR A 332 -13.26 17.42 3.40
C THR A 332 -12.11 17.74 4.36
N ALA A 333 -10.87 17.44 3.96
CA ALA A 333 -9.68 17.78 4.75
C ALA A 333 -9.47 19.30 4.83
N GLU A 334 -9.64 20.01 3.71
CA GLU A 334 -9.52 21.47 3.68
C GLU A 334 -10.60 22.17 4.51
N ALA A 335 -11.84 21.65 4.57
CA ALA A 335 -12.89 22.18 5.42
C ALA A 335 -12.51 22.09 6.91
N VAL A 336 -11.97 20.94 7.34
CA VAL A 336 -11.44 20.75 8.71
C VAL A 336 -10.35 21.77 9.01
N PHE A 337 -9.31 21.89 8.17
CA PHE A 337 -8.21 22.82 8.43
C PHE A 337 -8.58 24.31 8.33
N SER A 338 -9.49 24.69 7.42
CA SER A 338 -9.84 26.09 7.15
C SER A 338 -10.98 26.64 8.01
N ARG A 339 -11.89 25.79 8.49
CA ARG A 339 -13.10 26.21 9.24
C ARG A 339 -13.26 25.50 10.58
N GLY A 340 -12.74 24.28 10.71
CA GLY A 340 -12.89 23.46 11.91
C GLY A 340 -12.31 24.09 13.18
N LYS A 341 -12.74 23.58 14.33
CA LYS A 341 -12.23 23.93 15.66
C LYS A 341 -10.90 23.23 15.93
N TYR A 342 -10.08 23.85 16.76
CA TYR A 342 -8.82 23.30 17.25
C TYR A 342 -9.07 22.51 18.54
N MET A 343 -8.15 21.62 18.92
CA MET A 343 -8.07 21.09 20.27
C MET A 343 -7.08 21.90 21.11
N GLN A 344 -7.33 21.96 22.42
CA GLN A 344 -6.45 22.56 23.42
C GLN A 344 -6.10 21.52 24.49
N SER A 345 -4.84 21.51 24.94
CA SER A 345 -4.42 20.81 26.16
C SER A 345 -4.87 21.59 27.39
N ALA A 346 -5.77 21.01 28.18
CA ALA A 346 -6.20 21.51 29.48
C ALA A 346 -5.58 20.65 30.59
N THR A 347 -4.99 21.30 31.59
CA THR A 347 -4.53 20.62 32.82
C THR A 347 -5.74 20.34 33.70
N VAL A 348 -6.04 19.05 33.91
CA VAL A 348 -7.01 18.60 34.92
C VAL A 348 -6.23 18.33 36.22
N GLU A 349 -6.93 18.45 37.36
CA GLU A 349 -6.30 18.63 38.68
C GLU A 349 -5.14 17.65 38.98
N GLN A 350 -4.06 18.22 39.50
CA GLN A 350 -2.89 17.58 40.10
C GLN A 350 -2.01 16.64 39.24
N SER A 351 -2.29 16.37 37.95
CA SER A 351 -1.22 15.98 36.97
C SER A 351 -1.66 15.75 35.51
N HIS A 352 -2.91 15.39 35.24
CA HIS A 352 -3.27 14.84 33.92
C HIS A 352 -3.65 15.92 32.90
N THR A 353 -2.88 16.01 31.80
CA THR A 353 -3.22 16.85 30.64
C THR A 353 -4.25 16.13 29.77
N LYS A 354 -5.45 16.72 29.62
CA LYS A 354 -6.50 16.21 28.71
C LYS A 354 -6.67 17.14 27.52
N TRP A 355 -7.06 16.59 26.37
CA TRP A 355 -7.29 17.36 25.14
C TRP A 355 -8.77 17.55 24.89
N VAL A 356 -9.21 18.79 24.71
CA VAL A 356 -10.62 19.18 24.56
C VAL A 356 -10.83 20.18 23.41
N ARG A 357 -12.05 20.31 22.88
CA ARG A 357 -12.40 21.30 21.86
C ARG A 357 -12.14 22.73 22.37
N TYR A 358 -11.34 23.49 21.62
CA TYR A 358 -11.15 24.92 21.86
C TYR A 358 -12.38 25.72 21.41
N ASN A 359 -13.12 26.27 22.36
CA ASN A 359 -14.32 27.08 22.11
C ASN A 359 -14.08 28.61 22.17
N GLY A 360 -12.86 29.05 22.51
CA GLY A 360 -12.51 30.47 22.62
C GLY A 360 -12.35 31.21 21.28
N ALA A 361 -11.94 32.47 21.36
CA ALA A 361 -11.74 33.34 20.20
C ALA A 361 -10.43 33.03 19.45
N VAL A 362 -10.55 32.44 18.26
CA VAL A 362 -9.42 32.15 17.35
C VAL A 362 -8.81 33.47 16.84
N PRO A 363 -7.47 33.64 16.84
CA PRO A 363 -6.81 34.80 16.26
C PRO A 363 -7.10 35.04 14.78
N THR A 364 -6.91 36.29 14.34
CA THR A 364 -6.96 36.71 12.93
C THR A 364 -5.60 37.35 12.58
N PRO A 365 -4.95 36.97 11.46
CA PRO A 365 -5.33 35.92 10.51
C PRO A 365 -5.34 34.52 11.15
N ARG A 366 -6.08 33.58 10.53
CA ARG A 366 -6.34 32.25 11.10
C ARG A 366 -5.03 31.46 11.31
N PRO A 367 -4.75 30.94 12.51
CA PRO A 367 -3.58 30.10 12.80
C PRO A 367 -3.52 28.86 11.88
N GLY A 368 -2.36 28.60 11.27
CA GLY A 368 -2.19 27.47 10.33
C GLY A 368 -2.79 27.67 8.93
N ALA A 369 -3.19 28.89 8.57
CA ALA A 369 -3.59 29.24 7.20
C ALA A 369 -2.40 29.70 6.35
N CYS A 370 -2.46 29.48 5.03
CA CYS A 370 -1.48 30.00 4.09
C CYS A 370 -1.67 31.51 3.85
N ILE A 371 -0.66 32.18 3.30
CA ILE A 371 -0.73 33.61 2.94
C ILE A 371 -1.51 33.78 1.63
N THR A 372 -2.83 33.97 1.74
CA THR A 372 -3.76 34.16 0.61
C THR A 372 -3.80 35.61 0.10
N ARG A 373 -4.65 35.92 -0.89
CA ARG A 373 -4.85 37.30 -1.36
C ARG A 373 -5.40 38.21 -0.25
N GLU A 374 -6.29 37.68 0.58
CA GLU A 374 -6.94 38.40 1.69
C GLU A 374 -5.94 38.71 2.80
N ALA A 375 -5.03 37.76 3.11
CA ALA A 375 -3.93 38.00 4.03
C ALA A 375 -2.98 39.11 3.53
N ARG A 376 -2.62 39.09 2.24
CA ARG A 376 -1.79 40.13 1.60
C ARG A 376 -2.48 41.50 1.60
N ALA A 377 -3.79 41.56 1.37
CA ALA A 377 -4.59 42.78 1.46
C ALA A 377 -4.66 43.35 2.89
N ALA A 378 -4.56 42.49 3.91
CA ALA A 378 -4.39 42.88 5.30
C ALA A 378 -2.92 43.14 5.71
N ASN A 379 -2.04 43.42 4.74
CA ASN A 379 -0.60 43.69 4.89
C ASN A 379 0.27 42.51 5.40
N PHE A 380 -0.25 41.28 5.43
CA PHE A 380 0.54 40.08 5.71
C PHE A 380 1.13 39.51 4.41
N SER A 381 2.31 39.99 4.02
CA SER A 381 3.00 39.57 2.78
C SER A 381 3.69 38.20 2.90
N SER A 382 4.12 37.81 4.09
CA SER A 382 4.74 36.49 4.38
C SER A 382 4.39 36.01 5.80
N SER A 383 4.76 34.76 6.13
CA SER A 383 4.62 34.22 7.49
C SER A 383 5.43 34.98 8.55
N LEU A 384 6.54 35.61 8.16
CA LEU A 384 7.39 36.42 9.04
C LEU A 384 6.67 37.68 9.54
N ASN A 385 5.61 38.12 8.84
CA ASN A 385 4.81 39.29 9.17
C ASN A 385 3.58 38.96 10.01
N LEU A 386 3.31 37.68 10.30
CA LEU A 386 2.14 37.26 11.08
C LEU A 386 2.24 37.75 12.54
N PRO A 387 1.12 38.12 13.19
CA PRO A 387 1.13 38.56 14.58
C PRO A 387 1.61 37.43 15.52
N ASP A 388 2.43 37.78 16.52
CA ASP A 388 2.93 36.83 17.53
C ASP A 388 1.78 36.06 18.22
N LYS A 389 0.58 36.66 18.35
CA LYS A 389 -0.64 36.00 18.86
C LYS A 389 -1.14 34.85 17.96
N THR A 390 -1.08 35.00 16.64
CA THR A 390 -1.43 33.94 15.68
C THR A 390 -0.36 32.84 15.68
N LEU A 391 0.91 33.23 15.74
CA LEU A 391 2.06 32.31 15.77
C LEU A 391 2.09 31.46 17.04
N GLN A 392 1.86 32.05 18.21
CA GLN A 392 1.78 31.31 19.47
C GLN A 392 0.56 30.38 19.49
N PHE A 393 -0.58 30.81 18.94
CA PHE A 393 -1.77 29.96 18.89
C PHE A 393 -1.53 28.67 18.08
N VAL A 394 -0.97 28.74 16.86
CA VAL A 394 -0.68 27.52 16.07
C VAL A 394 0.40 26.66 16.72
N LYS A 395 1.36 27.26 17.45
CA LYS A 395 2.36 26.52 18.21
C LYS A 395 1.74 25.62 19.29
N ASP A 396 0.73 26.13 19.98
CA ASP A 396 0.09 25.43 21.11
C ASP A 396 -1.12 24.57 20.67
N HIS A 397 -1.74 24.89 19.52
CA HIS A 397 -2.94 24.22 19.00
C HIS A 397 -2.75 23.62 17.59
N PRO A 398 -1.74 22.75 17.35
CA PRO A 398 -1.50 22.14 16.02
C PRO A 398 -2.53 21.05 15.64
N LEU A 399 -3.36 20.59 16.58
CA LEU A 399 -4.33 19.52 16.40
C LEU A 399 -5.74 20.07 16.17
N MET A 400 -6.40 19.63 15.10
CA MET A 400 -7.81 19.90 14.83
C MET A 400 -8.73 18.96 15.61
N ASP A 401 -9.87 19.49 16.07
CA ASP A 401 -10.91 18.75 16.78
C ASP A 401 -11.88 18.04 15.83
N ASP A 402 -12.24 18.70 14.72
CA ASP A 402 -13.03 18.06 13.67
C ASP A 402 -12.18 17.02 12.93
N SER A 403 -12.80 15.89 12.57
CA SER A 403 -12.09 14.72 12.01
C SER A 403 -12.36 14.56 10.53
N VAL A 404 -11.36 14.14 9.76
CA VAL A 404 -11.48 13.89 8.32
C VAL A 404 -12.11 12.51 8.11
N THR A 405 -13.38 12.51 7.68
CA THR A 405 -14.21 11.32 7.44
C THR A 405 -14.16 10.89 5.97
N PRO A 406 -14.34 9.59 5.68
CA PRO A 406 -14.29 9.08 4.31
C PRO A 406 -15.56 9.43 3.54
N ILE A 407 -15.47 9.37 2.21
CA ILE A 407 -16.62 9.53 1.30
C ILE A 407 -17.67 8.49 1.67
N ASP A 408 -18.95 8.90 1.67
CA ASP A 408 -20.10 8.11 2.10
C ASP A 408 -20.04 7.57 3.55
N GLY A 409 -19.14 8.12 4.39
CA GLY A 409 -19.04 7.82 5.83
C GLY A 409 -18.56 6.41 6.17
N ARG A 410 -18.08 5.63 5.20
CA ARG A 410 -17.68 4.22 5.36
C ARG A 410 -16.45 3.87 4.50
N PRO A 411 -15.75 2.76 4.77
CA PRO A 411 -14.67 2.29 3.91
C PRO A 411 -15.19 1.79 2.56
N ARG A 412 -14.39 1.97 1.52
CA ARG A 412 -14.63 1.45 0.16
C ARG A 412 -14.47 -0.07 0.09
N LEU A 413 -13.61 -0.64 0.93
CA LEU A 413 -13.35 -2.08 1.03
C LEU A 413 -13.01 -2.44 2.48
N ILE A 414 -13.49 -3.60 2.96
CA ILE A 414 -13.06 -4.22 4.22
C ILE A 414 -12.92 -5.73 3.95
N LYS A 415 -11.77 -6.32 4.26
CA LYS A 415 -11.47 -7.74 4.02
C LYS A 415 -10.81 -8.37 5.25
N SER A 416 -11.26 -9.56 5.62
CA SER A 416 -10.65 -10.44 6.62
C SER A 416 -9.53 -11.29 6.01
N ASP A 417 -8.78 -12.03 6.83
CA ASP A 417 -7.80 -13.02 6.40
C ASP A 417 -6.69 -12.45 5.48
N VAL A 418 -6.38 -11.15 5.56
CA VAL A 418 -5.33 -10.48 4.76
C VAL A 418 -4.80 -9.22 5.46
N ASN A 419 -3.48 -9.01 5.42
CA ASN A 419 -2.88 -7.69 5.72
C ASN A 419 -2.51 -7.01 4.40
N TYR A 420 -3.14 -5.87 4.10
CA TYR A 420 -2.78 -5.05 2.95
C TYR A 420 -1.63 -4.09 3.29
N THR A 421 -0.67 -3.94 2.36
CA THR A 421 0.57 -3.18 2.56
C THR A 421 0.64 -1.89 1.76
N GLN A 422 0.22 -1.90 0.50
CA GLN A 422 0.26 -0.75 -0.42
C GLN A 422 -0.99 -0.73 -1.33
N ILE A 423 -1.29 0.43 -1.90
CA ILE A 423 -2.39 0.64 -2.85
C ILE A 423 -1.97 1.56 -4.01
N VAL A 424 -2.41 1.23 -5.21
CA VAL A 424 -2.52 2.19 -6.33
C VAL A 424 -3.91 2.12 -6.93
N VAL A 425 -4.41 3.24 -7.45
CA VAL A 425 -5.75 3.33 -8.03
C VAL A 425 -5.68 3.87 -9.45
N ASP A 426 -6.19 3.10 -10.41
CA ASP A 426 -6.36 3.57 -11.79
C ASP A 426 -7.84 3.89 -12.06
N ARG A 427 -8.10 5.09 -12.56
CA ARG A 427 -9.45 5.49 -13.00
C ARG A 427 -9.61 5.13 -14.47
N THR A 428 -10.47 4.15 -14.72
CA THR A 428 -10.71 3.60 -16.05
C THR A 428 -12.18 3.69 -16.44
N TRP A 429 -12.47 3.49 -17.73
CA TRP A 429 -13.80 3.59 -18.29
C TRP A 429 -14.22 2.22 -18.86
N ALA A 430 -15.35 1.67 -18.40
CA ALA A 430 -16.00 0.49 -18.97
C ALA A 430 -16.71 0.83 -20.29
N LEU A 431 -16.97 -0.19 -21.12
CA LEU A 431 -17.41 -0.09 -22.52
C LEU A 431 -18.72 0.71 -22.69
N ASP A 432 -19.60 0.64 -21.70
CA ASP A 432 -20.86 1.38 -21.59
C ASP A 432 -20.70 2.90 -21.36
N GLY A 433 -19.51 3.34 -20.94
CA GLY A 433 -19.22 4.71 -20.54
C GLY A 433 -19.16 4.92 -19.01
N THR A 434 -19.38 3.88 -18.21
CA THR A 434 -19.27 3.97 -16.74
C THR A 434 -17.81 4.07 -16.31
N VAL A 435 -17.53 4.96 -15.36
CA VAL A 435 -16.19 5.16 -14.79
C VAL A 435 -16.01 4.31 -13.53
N HIS A 436 -14.90 3.57 -13.45
CA HIS A 436 -14.53 2.78 -12.28
C HIS A 436 -13.14 3.19 -11.77
N ASP A 437 -13.04 3.45 -10.48
CA ASP A 437 -11.77 3.56 -9.76
C ASP A 437 -11.33 2.15 -9.33
N VAL A 438 -10.36 1.57 -10.04
CA VAL A 438 -9.87 0.21 -9.81
C VAL A 438 -8.75 0.23 -8.78
N MET A 439 -8.99 -0.40 -7.63
CA MET A 439 -8.04 -0.52 -6.54
C MET A 439 -7.14 -1.74 -6.78
N PHE A 440 -5.84 -1.51 -6.90
CA PHE A 440 -4.80 -2.53 -6.89
C PHE A 440 -4.14 -2.50 -5.50
N VAL A 441 -4.35 -3.54 -4.70
CA VAL A 441 -3.96 -3.56 -3.28
C VAL A 441 -3.08 -4.77 -2.99
N SER A 442 -1.86 -4.55 -2.50
CA SER A 442 -0.86 -5.60 -2.30
C SER A 442 -0.86 -6.17 -0.88
N THR A 443 -0.32 -7.37 -0.69
CA THR A 443 -0.31 -8.08 0.59
C THR A 443 1.08 -8.26 1.20
N ASP A 444 1.09 -8.61 2.49
CA ASP A 444 2.25 -9.11 3.24
C ASP A 444 2.70 -10.53 2.84
N ARG A 445 2.07 -11.13 1.81
CA ARG A 445 2.38 -12.45 1.26
C ARG A 445 2.75 -12.41 -0.22
N GLY A 446 3.15 -11.25 -0.74
CA GLY A 446 3.63 -11.10 -2.12
C GLY A 446 2.56 -11.19 -3.21
N ALA A 447 1.29 -11.02 -2.85
CA ALA A 447 0.16 -11.07 -3.79
C ALA A 447 -0.44 -9.67 -4.04
N LEU A 448 -1.18 -9.52 -5.14
CA LEU A 448 -1.87 -8.30 -5.53
C LEU A 448 -3.36 -8.60 -5.81
N HIS A 449 -4.26 -7.93 -5.10
CA HIS A 449 -5.70 -7.98 -5.35
C HIS A 449 -6.10 -6.85 -6.30
N LYS A 450 -6.98 -7.15 -7.26
CA LYS A 450 -7.64 -6.13 -8.10
C LYS A 450 -9.12 -6.06 -7.76
N ALA A 451 -9.59 -4.91 -7.30
CA ALA A 451 -10.95 -4.73 -6.78
C ALA A 451 -11.63 -3.46 -7.28
N ILE A 452 -12.95 -3.54 -7.45
CA ILE A 452 -13.83 -2.41 -7.77
C ILE A 452 -15.02 -2.39 -6.80
N SER A 453 -15.62 -1.21 -6.59
CA SER A 453 -16.94 -1.12 -5.98
C SER A 453 -18.02 -1.12 -7.06
N LEU A 454 -19.06 -1.94 -6.87
CA LEU A 454 -20.22 -2.06 -7.74
C LEU A 454 -21.47 -2.02 -6.86
N ASP A 455 -22.38 -1.07 -7.07
CA ASP A 455 -23.67 -0.98 -6.39
C ASP A 455 -23.60 -1.08 -4.86
N ASN A 456 -22.68 -0.33 -4.24
CA ASN A 456 -22.35 -0.38 -2.79
C ASN A 456 -21.78 -1.73 -2.29
N SER A 457 -21.53 -2.70 -3.16
CA SER A 457 -20.78 -3.92 -2.87
C SER A 457 -19.31 -3.80 -3.33
N VAL A 458 -18.49 -4.77 -2.94
CA VAL A 458 -17.10 -4.93 -3.43
C VAL A 458 -17.02 -6.17 -4.30
N HIS A 459 -16.44 -6.03 -5.48
CA HIS A 459 -16.05 -7.14 -6.34
C HIS A 459 -14.53 -7.20 -6.43
N ILE A 460 -13.92 -8.26 -5.89
CA ILE A 460 -12.50 -8.55 -6.10
C ILE A 460 -12.41 -9.44 -7.35
N ILE A 461 -11.98 -8.83 -8.46
CA ILE A 461 -11.91 -9.43 -9.80
C ILE A 461 -10.94 -10.61 -9.79
N GLU A 462 -9.73 -10.37 -9.29
CA GLU A 462 -8.64 -11.33 -9.28
C GLU A 462 -7.60 -11.04 -8.19
N GLU A 463 -6.82 -12.07 -7.89
CA GLU A 463 -5.64 -12.06 -7.04
C GLU A 463 -4.50 -12.71 -7.83
N THR A 464 -3.32 -12.09 -7.81
CA THR A 464 -2.14 -12.58 -8.54
C THR A 464 -0.95 -12.70 -7.59
N GLN A 465 -0.32 -13.87 -7.55
CA GLN A 465 0.92 -14.06 -6.79
C GLN A 465 2.09 -13.41 -7.52
N LEU A 466 2.50 -12.21 -7.11
CA LEU A 466 3.61 -11.48 -7.73
C LEU A 466 4.95 -12.11 -7.39
N PHE A 467 5.18 -12.42 -6.11
CA PHE A 467 6.45 -12.92 -5.59
C PHE A 467 6.34 -14.40 -5.17
N GLN A 468 7.19 -15.28 -5.72
CA GLN A 468 7.10 -16.74 -5.51
C GLN A 468 7.58 -17.21 -4.13
N ASP A 469 8.42 -16.41 -3.48
CA ASP A 469 8.91 -16.58 -2.11
C ASP A 469 7.90 -16.06 -1.04
N PHE A 470 6.79 -15.45 -1.49
CA PHE A 470 5.79 -14.76 -0.66
C PHE A 470 6.35 -13.57 0.13
N GLU A 471 7.41 -12.92 -0.34
CA GLU A 471 7.95 -11.69 0.27
C GLU A 471 6.90 -10.55 0.30
N PRO A 472 6.77 -9.81 1.41
CA PRO A 472 5.86 -8.67 1.49
C PRO A 472 6.13 -7.62 0.41
N VAL A 473 5.06 -7.11 -0.21
CA VAL A 473 5.18 -5.97 -1.12
C VAL A 473 5.37 -4.70 -0.29
N GLN A 474 6.53 -4.05 -0.46
CA GLN A 474 6.97 -2.88 0.31
C GLN A 474 6.63 -1.55 -0.36
N THR A 475 6.58 -1.53 -1.69
CA THR A 475 6.28 -0.34 -2.50
C THR A 475 5.52 -0.73 -3.76
N LEU A 476 4.58 0.10 -4.19
CA LEU A 476 3.69 -0.14 -5.33
C LEU A 476 3.56 1.13 -6.18
N LEU A 477 3.78 1.02 -7.50
CA LEU A 477 3.79 2.17 -8.41
C LEU A 477 3.00 1.87 -9.70
N LEU A 478 2.13 2.79 -10.10
CA LEU A 478 1.31 2.69 -11.31
C LEU A 478 1.88 3.53 -12.46
N SER A 479 2.17 2.91 -13.61
CA SER A 479 2.42 3.67 -14.84
C SER A 479 1.11 4.17 -15.44
N SER A 480 0.97 5.49 -15.49
CA SER A 480 -0.07 6.22 -16.21
C SER A 480 0.37 6.62 -17.63
N LYS A 481 1.22 5.82 -18.30
CA LYS A 481 1.54 6.04 -19.72
C LYS A 481 0.42 5.48 -20.59
N GLU A 482 0.03 6.25 -21.61
CA GLU A 482 -1.01 5.84 -22.56
C GLU A 482 -0.55 4.63 -23.41
N GLY A 483 -1.49 3.83 -23.90
CA GLY A 483 -1.22 2.60 -24.66
C GLY A 483 -0.75 1.40 -23.82
N ARG A 484 0.13 1.58 -22.83
CA ARG A 484 0.68 0.50 -21.98
C ARG A 484 0.84 0.92 -20.51
N LYS A 485 -0.22 0.70 -19.71
CA LYS A 485 -0.19 0.83 -18.24
C LYS A 485 0.31 -0.46 -17.58
N PHE A 486 1.09 -0.32 -16.51
CA PHE A 486 1.62 -1.41 -15.68
C PHE A 486 1.57 -1.03 -14.20
N VAL A 487 1.53 -2.04 -13.32
CA VAL A 487 1.85 -1.90 -11.90
C VAL A 487 3.24 -2.50 -11.66
N TYR A 488 4.11 -1.76 -10.97
CA TYR A 488 5.39 -2.23 -10.47
C TYR A 488 5.30 -2.42 -8.95
N ALA A 489 5.75 -3.56 -8.44
CA ALA A 489 5.77 -3.89 -7.02
C ALA A 489 7.21 -4.21 -6.60
N GLY A 490 7.69 -3.61 -5.50
CA GLY A 490 9.02 -3.88 -4.93
C GLY A 490 8.93 -4.65 -3.60
N SER A 491 9.89 -5.55 -3.36
CA SER A 491 10.00 -6.37 -2.14
C SER A 491 11.46 -6.45 -1.65
N ASN A 492 11.74 -7.31 -0.65
CA ASN A 492 13.12 -7.60 -0.29
C ASN A 492 13.89 -8.36 -1.39
N SER A 493 13.23 -9.18 -2.21
CA SER A 493 13.86 -10.08 -3.17
C SER A 493 13.95 -9.54 -4.61
N GLY A 494 13.08 -8.60 -5.01
CA GLY A 494 13.13 -8.02 -6.35
C GLY A 494 12.05 -6.98 -6.64
N VAL A 495 11.88 -6.70 -7.92
CA VAL A 495 10.76 -5.92 -8.48
C VAL A 495 9.98 -6.78 -9.48
N VAL A 496 8.65 -6.71 -9.43
CA VAL A 496 7.72 -7.37 -10.36
C VAL A 496 6.95 -6.32 -11.14
N GLN A 497 6.82 -6.50 -12.46
CA GLN A 497 5.99 -5.72 -13.36
C GLN A 497 4.80 -6.58 -13.80
N ALA A 498 3.58 -6.09 -13.57
CA ALA A 498 2.32 -6.72 -13.97
C ALA A 498 1.49 -5.79 -14.89
N PRO A 499 0.77 -6.32 -15.89
CA PRO A 499 -0.26 -5.56 -16.60
C PRO A 499 -1.49 -5.32 -15.70
N LEU A 500 -2.35 -4.36 -16.07
CA LEU A 500 -3.55 -4.05 -15.28
C LEU A 500 -4.64 -5.14 -15.34
N ALA A 501 -4.61 -6.01 -16.36
CA ALA A 501 -5.53 -7.13 -16.52
C ALA A 501 -4.93 -8.23 -17.40
N PHE A 502 -5.42 -9.45 -17.20
CA PHE A 502 -5.01 -10.63 -17.95
C PHE A 502 -6.11 -11.12 -18.92
N CYS A 503 -6.77 -10.20 -19.63
CA CYS A 503 -7.99 -10.47 -20.40
C CYS A 503 -7.91 -11.72 -21.31
N GLY A 504 -6.78 -11.91 -22.02
CA GLY A 504 -6.54 -13.08 -22.88
C GLY A 504 -6.49 -14.44 -22.16
N LYS A 505 -6.60 -14.49 -20.83
CA LYS A 505 -6.79 -15.72 -20.04
C LYS A 505 -8.26 -16.19 -20.03
N HIS A 506 -9.22 -15.35 -20.40
CA HIS A 506 -10.63 -15.71 -20.48
C HIS A 506 -10.94 -16.33 -21.86
N GLY A 507 -11.03 -17.66 -21.90
CA GLY A 507 -11.15 -18.42 -23.15
C GLY A 507 -12.53 -18.41 -23.82
N THR A 508 -13.57 -17.92 -23.14
CA THR A 508 -14.94 -17.80 -23.69
C THR A 508 -15.53 -16.42 -23.41
N CYS A 509 -16.56 -16.05 -24.16
CA CYS A 509 -17.32 -14.82 -23.92
C CYS A 509 -17.91 -14.80 -22.51
N GLN A 510 -18.46 -15.94 -22.06
CA GLN A 510 -19.01 -16.10 -20.71
C GLN A 510 -17.95 -15.85 -19.64
N ASP A 511 -16.73 -16.40 -19.78
CA ASP A 511 -15.64 -16.15 -18.83
C ASP A 511 -15.23 -14.67 -18.77
N CYS A 512 -15.17 -14.02 -19.94
CA CYS A 512 -14.77 -12.62 -20.11
C CYS A 512 -15.79 -11.67 -19.47
N VAL A 513 -17.09 -11.89 -19.71
CA VAL A 513 -18.18 -11.12 -19.09
C VAL A 513 -18.27 -11.38 -17.57
N LEU A 514 -18.21 -12.64 -17.14
CA LEU A 514 -18.33 -12.99 -15.72
C LEU A 514 -17.16 -12.50 -14.87
N ALA A 515 -16.00 -12.20 -15.47
CA ALA A 515 -14.90 -11.52 -14.79
C ALA A 515 -15.32 -10.17 -14.20
N ARG A 516 -16.24 -9.45 -14.87
CA ARG A 516 -16.67 -8.08 -14.51
C ARG A 516 -15.47 -7.16 -14.28
N ASP A 517 -14.52 -7.25 -15.22
CA ASP A 517 -13.30 -6.46 -15.26
C ASP A 517 -13.47 -5.32 -16.27
N PRO A 518 -13.41 -4.04 -15.85
CA PRO A 518 -13.64 -2.91 -16.75
C PRO A 518 -12.57 -2.80 -17.84
N TYR A 519 -11.41 -3.44 -17.68
CA TYR A 519 -10.38 -3.50 -18.73
C TYR A 519 -10.64 -4.55 -19.81
N CYS A 520 -11.56 -5.50 -19.62
CA CYS A 520 -11.70 -6.66 -20.51
C CYS A 520 -13.05 -6.70 -21.24
N ALA A 521 -13.01 -6.87 -22.56
CA ALA A 521 -14.21 -7.07 -23.38
C ALA A 521 -14.03 -8.26 -24.34
N TRP A 522 -15.11 -8.97 -24.64
CA TRP A 522 -15.09 -10.03 -25.63
C TRP A 522 -15.21 -9.45 -27.04
N SER A 523 -14.36 -9.93 -27.95
CA SER A 523 -14.39 -9.62 -29.37
C SER A 523 -14.91 -10.82 -30.16
N PRO A 524 -16.14 -10.76 -30.72
CA PRO A 524 -16.69 -11.83 -31.54
C PRO A 524 -15.93 -12.06 -32.86
N THR A 525 -15.23 -11.04 -33.37
CA THR A 525 -14.50 -11.11 -34.66
C THR A 525 -13.17 -11.84 -34.54
N THR A 526 -12.46 -11.69 -33.41
CA THR A 526 -11.23 -12.43 -33.09
C THR A 526 -11.49 -13.68 -32.24
N ALA A 527 -12.73 -13.88 -31.78
CA ALA A 527 -13.14 -14.94 -30.87
C ALA A 527 -12.26 -15.02 -29.60
N ALA A 528 -11.95 -13.87 -29.02
CA ALA A 528 -11.07 -13.73 -27.86
C ALA A 528 -11.52 -12.60 -26.92
N CYS A 529 -11.18 -12.74 -25.63
CA CYS A 529 -11.28 -11.65 -24.66
C CYS A 529 -10.06 -10.74 -24.78
N ILE A 530 -10.28 -9.46 -25.08
CA ILE A 530 -9.24 -8.46 -25.34
C ILE A 530 -9.22 -7.37 -24.26
N THR A 531 -8.08 -6.70 -24.13
CA THR A 531 -7.95 -5.49 -23.30
C THR A 531 -8.56 -4.30 -24.05
N LEU A 532 -9.38 -3.50 -23.36
CA LEU A 532 -9.91 -2.23 -23.86
C LEU A 532 -8.85 -1.13 -23.74
N HIS A 533 -8.54 -0.48 -24.85
CA HIS A 533 -7.81 0.78 -24.88
C HIS A 533 -8.78 1.97 -25.03
N GLN A 534 -8.34 3.17 -24.65
CA GLN A 534 -9.19 4.39 -24.73
C GLN A 534 -9.60 4.72 -26.18
N THR A 535 -8.81 4.28 -27.16
CA THR A 535 -9.06 4.36 -28.60
C THR A 535 -10.23 3.50 -29.09
N ASP A 536 -10.64 2.47 -28.34
CA ASP A 536 -11.54 1.42 -28.83
C ASP A 536 -13.03 1.80 -28.70
N ARG A 537 -13.30 3.12 -28.63
CA ARG A 537 -14.60 3.73 -28.36
C ARG A 537 -15.14 4.45 -29.59
N PRO A 538 -16.34 4.12 -30.13
CA PRO A 538 -17.18 2.96 -29.83
C PRO A 538 -16.94 1.85 -30.87
N SER A 539 -16.06 0.88 -30.55
CA SER A 539 -15.83 -0.28 -31.42
C SER A 539 -17.08 -1.17 -31.50
N ARG A 540 -17.84 -1.00 -32.59
CA ARG A 540 -19.16 -1.63 -32.81
C ARG A 540 -19.02 -3.15 -32.92
N GLY A 541 -19.27 -3.85 -31.81
CA GLY A 541 -19.30 -5.32 -31.76
C GLY A 541 -18.58 -5.94 -30.56
N LEU A 542 -17.88 -5.16 -29.73
CA LEU A 542 -17.35 -5.65 -28.46
C LEU A 542 -18.47 -5.91 -27.43
N ILE A 543 -18.27 -6.88 -26.54
CA ILE A 543 -19.23 -7.29 -25.52
C ILE A 543 -18.56 -7.21 -24.14
N GLN A 544 -19.09 -6.36 -23.25
CA GLN A 544 -18.70 -6.28 -21.84
C GLN A 544 -19.96 -5.89 -21.04
N GLU A 545 -20.25 -6.65 -19.98
CA GLU A 545 -21.42 -6.44 -19.13
C GLU A 545 -20.99 -6.43 -17.66
N MET A 546 -20.83 -5.25 -17.06
CA MET A 546 -20.31 -5.08 -15.69
C MET A 546 -21.26 -5.64 -14.61
N ASN A 547 -22.53 -5.87 -14.97
CA ASN A 547 -23.51 -6.59 -14.16
C ASN A 547 -23.27 -8.12 -14.14
N GLY A 548 -22.47 -8.67 -15.08
CA GLY A 548 -22.16 -10.09 -15.25
C GLY A 548 -23.18 -10.92 -16.04
N ASP A 549 -24.08 -10.27 -16.79
CA ASP A 549 -25.10 -10.92 -17.62
C ASP A 549 -24.49 -11.41 -18.94
N ALA A 550 -24.11 -12.68 -18.99
CA ALA A 550 -23.54 -13.31 -20.17
C ALA A 550 -24.57 -13.65 -21.27
N SER A 551 -25.83 -13.20 -21.18
CA SER A 551 -26.86 -13.46 -22.20
C SER A 551 -26.59 -12.80 -23.56
N ALA A 552 -25.74 -11.77 -23.61
CA ALA A 552 -25.25 -11.17 -24.85
C ALA A 552 -24.24 -12.06 -25.61
N CYS A 553 -23.71 -13.11 -24.98
CA CYS A 553 -22.71 -13.98 -25.59
C CYS A 553 -23.31 -14.98 -26.59
N PRO A 554 -22.71 -15.15 -27.79
CA PRO A 554 -23.21 -16.13 -28.75
C PRO A 554 -22.91 -17.58 -28.29
N ASP A 555 -23.91 -18.47 -28.38
CA ASP A 555 -23.87 -19.88 -27.93
C ASP A 555 -22.88 -20.80 -28.66
N LYS A 556 -21.95 -20.28 -29.46
CA LYS A 556 -21.00 -21.06 -30.27
C LYS A 556 -19.80 -21.59 -29.46
N ILE A 557 -20.10 -22.36 -28.41
CA ILE A 557 -19.13 -23.30 -27.83
C ILE A 557 -18.76 -24.32 -28.92
N LYS A 558 -17.50 -24.33 -29.37
CA LYS A 558 -17.00 -25.45 -30.20
C LYS A 558 -17.13 -26.73 -29.39
N GLU A 559 -17.85 -27.72 -29.91
CA GLU A 559 -18.18 -28.95 -29.18
C GLU A 559 -16.99 -29.94 -29.07
N SER A 560 -15.92 -29.54 -28.37
CA SER A 560 -14.78 -30.41 -28.10
C SER A 560 -15.12 -31.42 -26.99
N TYR A 561 -15.76 -32.52 -27.37
CA TYR A 561 -15.97 -33.68 -26.50
C TYR A 561 -14.63 -34.34 -26.16
N ARG A 562 -14.34 -34.51 -24.86
CA ARG A 562 -13.20 -35.30 -24.38
C ARG A 562 -13.61 -36.77 -24.34
N GLN A 563 -13.10 -37.58 -25.26
CA GLN A 563 -13.37 -39.02 -25.29
C GLN A 563 -12.45 -39.77 -24.31
N HIS A 564 -13.00 -40.78 -23.64
CA HIS A 564 -12.30 -41.62 -22.67
C HIS A 564 -12.71 -43.09 -22.82
N PHE A 565 -11.73 -43.97 -22.93
CA PHE A 565 -11.93 -45.42 -23.02
C PHE A 565 -11.36 -46.08 -21.77
N PHE A 566 -12.21 -46.75 -20.98
CA PHE A 566 -11.83 -47.43 -19.74
C PHE A 566 -12.19 -48.91 -19.78
N LYS A 567 -11.58 -49.71 -18.90
CA LYS A 567 -11.89 -51.15 -18.79
C LYS A 567 -13.04 -51.36 -17.80
N HIS A 568 -13.87 -52.37 -18.05
CA HIS A 568 -14.84 -52.84 -17.06
C HIS A 568 -14.15 -53.15 -15.71
N GLY A 569 -14.78 -52.75 -14.61
CA GLY A 569 -14.27 -52.88 -13.24
C GLY A 569 -13.19 -51.86 -12.82
N SER A 570 -12.66 -51.05 -13.74
CA SER A 570 -11.68 -50.01 -13.42
C SER A 570 -12.33 -48.73 -12.86
N THR A 571 -11.52 -47.71 -12.58
CA THR A 571 -11.97 -46.39 -12.07
C THR A 571 -11.62 -45.31 -13.09
N ALA A 572 -12.56 -44.41 -13.39
CA ALA A 572 -12.33 -43.23 -14.23
C ALA A 572 -12.09 -41.96 -13.39
N GLU A 573 -11.23 -41.07 -13.86
CA GLU A 573 -11.15 -39.67 -13.40
C GLU A 573 -11.51 -38.72 -14.56
N LEU A 574 -12.61 -37.99 -14.44
CA LEU A 574 -13.04 -36.98 -15.40
C LEU A 574 -12.66 -35.59 -14.88
N LYS A 575 -11.67 -34.97 -15.54
CA LYS A 575 -11.03 -33.72 -15.08
C LYS A 575 -11.79 -32.47 -15.53
N CYS A 576 -12.21 -31.65 -14.57
CA CYS A 576 -12.87 -30.38 -14.81
C CYS A 576 -12.15 -29.23 -14.09
N SER A 577 -11.89 -28.14 -14.82
CA SER A 577 -11.12 -27.00 -14.32
C SER A 577 -11.94 -25.71 -14.42
N GLN A 578 -12.54 -25.31 -13.30
CA GLN A 578 -13.15 -23.99 -13.15
C GLN A 578 -12.19 -23.06 -12.41
N LYS A 579 -11.96 -21.86 -12.97
CA LYS A 579 -11.07 -20.83 -12.41
C LYS A 579 -11.73 -19.88 -11.41
N SER A 580 -13.06 -19.75 -11.45
CA SER A 580 -13.80 -18.96 -10.47
C SER A 580 -13.85 -19.67 -9.11
N ASN A 581 -13.27 -19.04 -8.08
CA ASN A 581 -13.33 -19.43 -6.68
C ASN A 581 -14.73 -19.27 -6.07
N LEU A 582 -15.59 -18.44 -6.69
CA LEU A 582 -16.97 -18.20 -6.29
C LEU A 582 -17.97 -19.17 -6.94
N ALA A 583 -17.51 -19.99 -7.91
CA ALA A 583 -18.35 -20.94 -8.63
C ALA A 583 -18.27 -22.36 -8.03
N ARG A 584 -19.42 -23.03 -7.93
CA ARG A 584 -19.53 -24.45 -7.58
C ARG A 584 -19.45 -25.31 -8.84
N VAL A 585 -18.74 -26.43 -8.79
CA VAL A 585 -18.78 -27.45 -9.86
C VAL A 585 -20.00 -28.37 -9.67
N VAL A 586 -20.72 -28.62 -10.75
CA VAL A 586 -21.90 -29.49 -10.81
C VAL A 586 -21.73 -30.47 -11.97
N TRP A 587 -21.79 -31.77 -11.70
CA TRP A 587 -21.74 -32.79 -12.74
C TRP A 587 -23.16 -33.24 -13.14
N LYS A 588 -23.37 -33.51 -14.43
CA LYS A 588 -24.56 -34.17 -14.97
C LYS A 588 -24.20 -35.40 -15.78
N PHE A 589 -25.07 -36.40 -15.78
CA PHE A 589 -25.03 -37.60 -16.61
C PHE A 589 -26.48 -38.00 -16.93
N GLN A 590 -26.74 -38.46 -18.15
CA GLN A 590 -28.11 -38.78 -18.62
C GLN A 590 -29.13 -37.65 -18.31
N ASN A 591 -28.71 -36.40 -18.52
CA ASN A 591 -29.42 -35.14 -18.18
C ASN A 591 -29.72 -34.87 -16.68
N GLY A 592 -29.68 -35.88 -15.82
CA GLY A 592 -29.77 -35.74 -14.37
C GLY A 592 -28.53 -35.11 -13.73
N VAL A 593 -28.69 -34.50 -12.54
CA VAL A 593 -27.56 -34.00 -11.73
C VAL A 593 -26.99 -35.15 -10.92
N LEU A 594 -25.68 -35.37 -11.04
CA LEU A 594 -24.96 -36.39 -10.29
C LEU A 594 -24.79 -35.99 -8.83
N LYS A 595 -25.19 -36.87 -7.93
CA LYS A 595 -24.73 -36.88 -6.54
C LYS A 595 -23.41 -37.64 -6.48
N ALA A 596 -22.31 -36.94 -6.21
CA ALA A 596 -20.98 -37.54 -6.17
C ALA A 596 -20.69 -38.20 -4.81
N GLU A 597 -21.49 -39.21 -4.48
CA GLU A 597 -21.52 -39.91 -3.20
C GLU A 597 -20.94 -41.34 -3.30
N SER A 598 -20.29 -41.79 -2.24
CA SER A 598 -19.69 -43.13 -2.17
C SER A 598 -20.76 -44.23 -2.05
N PRO A 599 -20.49 -45.47 -2.51
CA PRO A 599 -19.22 -45.97 -3.06
C PRO A 599 -19.02 -45.71 -4.55
N LYS A 600 -20.04 -45.24 -5.29
CA LYS A 600 -20.00 -45.20 -6.76
C LYS A 600 -19.24 -44.00 -7.32
N TYR A 601 -19.36 -42.83 -6.70
CA TYR A 601 -18.78 -41.58 -7.17
C TYR A 601 -17.99 -40.86 -6.06
N SER A 602 -17.10 -39.94 -6.44
CA SER A 602 -16.43 -39.01 -5.51
C SER A 602 -15.90 -37.78 -6.24
N LEU A 603 -15.54 -36.70 -5.53
CA LEU A 603 -14.94 -35.49 -6.09
C LEU A 603 -13.51 -35.26 -5.58
N VAL A 604 -12.52 -35.49 -6.44
CA VAL A 604 -11.12 -35.13 -6.16
C VAL A 604 -10.96 -33.60 -6.28
N GLY A 605 -10.34 -32.98 -5.27
CA GLY A 605 -10.15 -31.53 -5.21
C GLY A 605 -11.45 -30.72 -5.26
N ARG A 606 -12.60 -31.33 -4.95
CA ARG A 606 -13.96 -30.77 -5.14
C ARG A 606 -14.32 -30.39 -6.60
N LYS A 607 -13.57 -30.88 -7.61
CA LYS A 607 -13.77 -30.53 -9.02
C LYS A 607 -13.83 -31.73 -9.97
N ASN A 608 -12.87 -32.66 -9.88
CA ASN A 608 -12.78 -33.82 -10.79
C ASN A 608 -13.69 -34.95 -10.30
N LEU A 609 -14.47 -35.56 -11.20
CA LEU A 609 -15.34 -36.69 -10.87
C LEU A 609 -14.56 -38.00 -10.95
N LEU A 610 -14.51 -38.74 -9.83
CA LEU A 610 -14.17 -40.16 -9.85
C LEU A 610 -15.43 -41.00 -10.04
N ILE A 611 -15.32 -42.04 -10.87
CA ILE A 611 -16.34 -43.08 -11.07
C ILE A 611 -15.69 -44.42 -10.79
N PHE A 612 -16.10 -45.09 -9.71
CA PHE A 612 -15.54 -46.37 -9.28
C PHE A 612 -16.28 -47.55 -9.90
N ASN A 613 -15.59 -48.70 -10.03
CA ASN A 613 -16.13 -49.98 -10.51
C ASN A 613 -17.00 -49.81 -11.77
N LEU A 614 -16.36 -49.40 -12.87
CA LEU A 614 -17.03 -49.07 -14.13
C LEU A 614 -17.75 -50.27 -14.74
N SER A 615 -19.01 -50.04 -15.07
CA SER A 615 -19.93 -50.98 -15.73
C SER A 615 -20.36 -50.41 -17.08
N GLU A 616 -20.94 -51.23 -17.97
CA GLU A 616 -21.37 -50.75 -19.29
C GLU A 616 -22.38 -49.59 -19.19
N GLY A 617 -23.25 -49.60 -18.16
CA GLY A 617 -24.21 -48.53 -17.85
C GLY A 617 -23.61 -47.21 -17.34
N ASP A 618 -22.31 -47.16 -17.03
CA ASP A 618 -21.60 -45.90 -16.80
C ASP A 618 -21.22 -45.17 -18.10
N SER A 619 -21.36 -45.83 -19.26
CA SER A 619 -20.99 -45.25 -20.56
C SER A 619 -21.96 -44.13 -20.98
N GLY A 620 -21.45 -43.09 -21.63
CA GLY A 620 -22.24 -41.97 -22.15
C GLY A 620 -21.61 -40.60 -21.91
N VAL A 621 -22.44 -39.55 -21.97
CA VAL A 621 -22.00 -38.15 -21.88
C VAL A 621 -22.09 -37.63 -20.45
N TYR A 622 -20.94 -37.26 -19.89
CA TYR A 622 -20.81 -36.53 -18.63
C TYR A 622 -20.56 -35.05 -18.91
N LEU A 623 -21.35 -34.17 -18.31
CA LEU A 623 -21.20 -32.72 -18.42
C LEU A 623 -20.68 -32.18 -17.08
N CYS A 624 -19.59 -31.43 -17.13
CA CYS A 624 -19.20 -30.57 -16.02
C CYS A 624 -19.75 -29.16 -16.28
N LEU A 625 -20.50 -28.64 -15.31
CA LEU A 625 -21.01 -27.27 -15.29
C LEU A 625 -20.40 -26.50 -14.12
N SER A 626 -20.19 -25.21 -14.31
CA SER A 626 -19.97 -24.24 -13.25
C SER A 626 -21.29 -23.54 -12.91
N GLU A 627 -21.50 -23.31 -11.62
CA GLU A 627 -22.65 -22.61 -11.05
C GLU A 627 -22.13 -21.43 -10.23
N GLU A 628 -22.29 -20.20 -10.73
CA GLU A 628 -21.86 -18.98 -10.04
C GLU A 628 -23.07 -18.09 -9.73
N ARG A 629 -23.14 -17.56 -8.50
CA ARG A 629 -24.16 -16.56 -8.15
C ARG A 629 -23.64 -15.16 -8.43
N VAL A 630 -24.32 -14.46 -9.32
CA VAL A 630 -24.04 -13.08 -9.71
C VAL A 630 -25.25 -12.22 -9.33
N LYS A 631 -25.08 -11.37 -8.30
CA LYS A 631 -26.19 -10.67 -7.63
C LYS A 631 -27.29 -11.67 -7.25
N ASN A 632 -28.51 -11.49 -7.76
CA ASN A 632 -29.67 -12.35 -7.48
C ASN A 632 -29.89 -13.46 -8.54
N ARG A 633 -28.96 -13.65 -9.49
CA ARG A 633 -29.06 -14.67 -10.55
C ARG A 633 -28.03 -15.78 -10.34
N THR A 634 -28.40 -17.01 -10.69
CA THR A 634 -27.46 -18.14 -10.79
C THR A 634 -27.12 -18.35 -12.26
N VAL A 635 -25.85 -18.19 -12.63
CA VAL A 635 -25.35 -18.46 -13.98
C VAL A 635 -24.82 -19.88 -14.04
N LEU A 636 -25.28 -20.65 -15.03
CA LEU A 636 -24.80 -22.00 -15.33
C LEU A 636 -24.04 -21.99 -16.66
N GLN A 637 -22.80 -22.45 -16.64
CA GLN A 637 -21.90 -22.50 -17.81
C GLN A 637 -21.36 -23.93 -17.96
N VAL A 638 -21.30 -24.47 -19.18
CA VAL A 638 -20.71 -25.80 -19.43
C VAL A 638 -19.20 -25.66 -19.56
N VAL A 639 -18.46 -26.22 -18.60
CA VAL A 639 -16.99 -26.13 -18.51
C VAL A 639 -16.30 -27.25 -19.29
N ALA A 640 -16.90 -28.44 -19.32
CA ALA A 640 -16.39 -29.56 -20.11
C ALA A 640 -17.49 -30.55 -20.48
N LYS A 641 -17.39 -31.13 -21.69
CA LYS A 641 -18.15 -32.32 -22.11
C LYS A 641 -17.19 -33.51 -22.20
N HIS A 642 -17.51 -34.59 -21.51
CA HIS A 642 -16.76 -35.85 -21.52
C HIS A 642 -17.65 -36.96 -22.10
N VAL A 643 -17.08 -37.82 -22.93
CA VAL A 643 -17.72 -39.05 -23.43
C VAL A 643 -16.93 -40.22 -22.85
N LEU A 644 -17.60 -41.09 -22.12
CA LEU A 644 -16.99 -42.27 -21.49
C LEU A 644 -17.53 -43.53 -22.15
N GLU A 645 -16.62 -44.44 -22.53
CA GLU A 645 -16.92 -45.76 -23.08
C GLU A 645 -16.23 -46.82 -22.22
N VAL A 646 -17.01 -47.74 -21.65
CA VAL A 646 -16.50 -48.88 -20.88
C VAL A 646 -16.36 -50.10 -21.79
N ARG A 647 -15.13 -50.60 -21.94
CA ARG A 647 -14.84 -51.81 -22.73
C ARG A 647 -14.77 -53.03 -21.84
N THR A 648 -15.68 -53.97 -22.07
CA THR A 648 -15.56 -55.37 -21.64
C THR A 648 -14.53 -56.09 -22.52
N VAL A 649 -13.64 -56.87 -21.90
CA VAL A 649 -12.66 -57.69 -22.62
C VAL A 649 -13.27 -59.09 -22.79
N PRO A 650 -13.49 -59.59 -24.01
CA PRO A 650 -14.02 -60.94 -24.21
C PRO A 650 -13.09 -61.98 -23.58
N ARG A 651 -13.62 -62.82 -22.69
CA ARG A 651 -12.88 -63.90 -22.06
C ARG A 651 -12.84 -65.09 -23.02
N THR A 652 -11.79 -65.19 -23.83
CA THR A 652 -11.59 -66.31 -24.77
C THR A 652 -11.62 -67.64 -24.00
N LEU A 653 -12.61 -68.48 -24.27
CA LEU A 653 -12.70 -69.82 -23.70
C LEU A 653 -11.64 -70.70 -24.36
N ALA A 654 -10.58 -71.03 -23.62
CA ALA A 654 -9.63 -72.05 -24.03
C ALA A 654 -10.33 -73.41 -24.00
N ALA A 655 -10.46 -74.05 -25.16
CA ALA A 655 -11.11 -75.35 -25.29
C ALA A 655 -10.28 -76.45 -24.59
N SER A 656 -10.97 -77.36 -23.90
CA SER A 656 -10.36 -78.52 -23.25
C SER A 656 -10.20 -79.68 -24.24
N THR A 657 -8.99 -80.22 -24.37
CA THR A 657 -8.73 -81.52 -24.99
C THR A 657 -7.94 -82.42 -24.04
N SER A 658 -8.50 -83.60 -23.76
CA SER A 658 -7.96 -84.67 -22.92
C SER A 658 -7.02 -85.61 -23.71
N PRO A 659 -6.35 -86.59 -23.07
CA PRO A 659 -5.03 -87.04 -23.54
C PRO A 659 -5.04 -88.22 -24.52
N ALA A 660 -3.92 -88.39 -25.22
CA ALA A 660 -3.50 -89.62 -25.90
C ALA A 660 -2.01 -89.89 -25.61
N THR A 661 -1.62 -91.16 -25.59
CA THR A 661 -0.29 -91.64 -25.16
C THR A 661 0.29 -92.58 -26.23
N GLN A 662 1.59 -92.90 -26.14
CA GLN A 662 2.30 -94.00 -26.84
C GLN A 662 2.65 -93.79 -28.34
N THR A 663 3.81 -94.19 -28.89
CA THR A 663 5.09 -94.70 -28.30
C THR A 663 6.28 -94.37 -29.23
N GLU A 664 7.51 -94.48 -28.67
CA GLU A 664 8.89 -94.26 -29.15
C GLU A 664 9.27 -94.35 -30.65
N GLY A 665 10.33 -93.60 -31.04
CA GLY A 665 10.91 -93.61 -32.40
C GLY A 665 12.32 -92.98 -32.58
N ARG A 666 13.24 -93.15 -31.61
CA ARG A 666 14.74 -92.99 -31.66
C ARG A 666 15.34 -92.57 -33.05
N LYS A 667 16.14 -91.48 -33.20
CA LYS A 667 17.54 -91.35 -32.71
C LYS A 667 18.23 -89.97 -33.06
N ILE A 668 18.96 -89.37 -32.09
CA ILE A 668 20.21 -88.54 -32.19
C ILE A 668 20.24 -87.12 -32.85
N THR A 669 20.60 -86.11 -32.02
CA THR A 669 21.18 -84.75 -32.29
C THR A 669 20.40 -83.73 -33.15
N SER A 670 20.49 -82.40 -32.92
CA SER A 670 21.56 -81.60 -32.27
C SER A 670 21.06 -80.49 -31.31
N ARG A 671 21.85 -79.43 -31.05
CA ARG A 671 21.76 -78.51 -29.89
C ARG A 671 20.81 -77.31 -30.10
N VAL A 672 20.16 -76.86 -29.01
CA VAL A 672 20.30 -75.51 -28.38
C VAL A 672 19.42 -75.45 -27.12
N SER A 673 19.87 -74.74 -26.07
CA SER A 673 19.13 -74.53 -24.81
C SER A 673 19.12 -73.05 -24.39
N VAL A 674 18.14 -72.66 -23.56
CA VAL A 674 17.72 -71.28 -23.29
C VAL A 674 18.43 -70.62 -22.10
N GLY A 675 18.61 -69.29 -22.14
CA GLY A 675 18.97 -68.42 -21.02
C GLY A 675 18.01 -67.21 -20.92
N PHE A 676 17.93 -66.57 -19.75
CA PHE A 676 16.83 -65.66 -19.37
C PHE A 676 17.17 -64.15 -19.37
N THR A 677 16.11 -63.35 -19.17
CA THR A 677 16.05 -62.00 -18.53
C THR A 677 16.48 -60.70 -19.25
N GLN A 678 15.49 -59.80 -19.30
CA GLN A 678 15.51 -58.34 -19.03
C GLN A 678 16.25 -57.35 -19.95
N SER A 679 15.62 -56.19 -20.12
CA SER A 679 16.16 -55.01 -20.81
C SER A 679 15.55 -53.70 -20.27
N SER A 680 16.21 -52.59 -20.64
CA SER A 680 15.82 -51.16 -20.61
C SER A 680 16.53 -50.28 -19.57
N PRO A 681 16.77 -48.96 -19.84
CA PRO A 681 16.71 -48.21 -21.11
C PRO A 681 18.10 -47.66 -21.58
N PRO A 682 18.22 -46.93 -22.71
CA PRO A 682 19.50 -46.79 -23.44
C PRO A 682 20.24 -45.43 -23.33
N GLN A 683 21.47 -45.41 -23.86
CA GLN A 683 22.34 -44.24 -24.06
C GLN A 683 22.23 -43.64 -25.47
N THR A 684 22.82 -42.46 -25.70
CA THR A 684 23.28 -41.94 -27.01
C THR A 684 24.56 -41.11 -26.78
N PRO A 685 25.44 -40.89 -27.80
CA PRO A 685 26.84 -41.29 -27.62
C PRO A 685 27.89 -40.18 -27.75
N ALA A 686 29.13 -40.52 -27.38
CA ALA A 686 30.33 -39.70 -27.58
C ALA A 686 31.16 -40.14 -28.80
N VAL A 687 32.05 -39.25 -29.28
CA VAL A 687 33.06 -39.54 -30.32
C VAL A 687 34.47 -39.21 -29.80
N ARG A 688 35.46 -39.96 -30.28
CA ARG A 688 36.89 -39.95 -29.86
C ARG A 688 37.65 -38.67 -30.25
N VAL A 689 38.81 -38.45 -29.61
CA VAL A 689 40.16 -38.47 -30.25
C VAL A 689 41.25 -38.61 -29.17
N THR A 690 42.52 -38.86 -29.57
CA THR A 690 43.62 -39.44 -28.79
C THR A 690 44.60 -38.46 -28.11
N THR A 691 45.26 -38.94 -27.05
CA THR A 691 46.53 -38.44 -26.45
C THR A 691 47.73 -38.53 -27.41
N PRO A 692 48.80 -37.69 -27.29
CA PRO A 692 49.87 -37.91 -26.29
C PRO A 692 50.58 -36.63 -25.75
N GLY A 693 51.47 -36.78 -24.77
CA GLY A 693 52.47 -35.78 -24.36
C GLY A 693 52.59 -35.57 -22.84
N ALA A 694 53.82 -35.34 -22.33
CA ALA A 694 54.10 -35.09 -20.91
C ALA A 694 55.17 -34.01 -20.72
N ILE A 695 55.07 -33.25 -19.62
CA ILE A 695 56.09 -32.35 -19.02
C ILE A 695 55.64 -32.06 -17.57
N ALA A 696 56.55 -31.65 -16.68
CA ALA A 696 56.37 -31.59 -15.22
C ALA A 696 56.26 -30.12 -14.66
N PRO A 697 56.41 -29.81 -13.35
CA PRO A 697 55.48 -28.92 -12.64
C PRO A 697 56.06 -27.53 -12.30
N PRO A 698 55.35 -26.70 -11.49
CA PRO A 698 55.68 -26.68 -10.04
C PRO A 698 54.46 -26.60 -9.10
N SER A 699 54.73 -26.44 -7.80
CA SER A 699 53.82 -26.64 -6.66
C SER A 699 53.13 -25.38 -6.11
N SER A 700 52.10 -25.59 -5.28
CA SER A 700 51.49 -24.60 -4.37
C SER A 700 51.44 -25.15 -2.93
N PRO A 701 51.82 -24.39 -1.88
CA PRO A 701 51.97 -24.91 -0.51
C PRO A 701 50.66 -24.99 0.29
N GLU A 702 50.79 -25.62 1.47
CA GLU A 702 49.74 -26.18 2.33
C GLU A 702 48.94 -25.15 3.16
N ALA A 703 47.84 -25.63 3.75
CA ALA A 703 47.11 -24.95 4.82
C ALA A 703 47.28 -25.71 6.16
N PRO A 704 47.38 -25.02 7.31
CA PRO A 704 47.40 -25.66 8.64
C PRO A 704 46.00 -26.11 9.11
N THR A 705 45.98 -26.94 10.15
CA THR A 705 44.86 -27.87 10.46
C THR A 705 44.15 -27.63 11.80
N SER A 706 42.97 -28.27 11.93
CA SER A 706 42.18 -28.51 13.17
C SER A 706 41.46 -27.28 13.77
N THR A 707 40.42 -27.42 14.61
CA THR A 707 39.85 -28.59 15.32
C THR A 707 38.33 -28.75 15.13
N SER A 708 37.79 -29.91 15.54
CA SER A 708 36.35 -30.23 15.54
C SER A 708 35.69 -29.89 16.88
N CYS A 709 34.42 -29.45 16.86
CA CYS A 709 33.50 -29.45 18.00
C CYS A 709 32.03 -29.46 17.51
N GLU A 710 31.19 -30.34 18.08
CA GLU A 710 29.75 -30.37 17.82
C GLU A 710 28.98 -29.38 18.72
N PRO A 711 27.92 -28.72 18.22
CA PRO A 711 27.04 -27.91 19.06
C PRO A 711 25.98 -28.77 19.76
N LYS A 712 25.97 -28.77 21.10
CA LYS A 712 24.89 -29.37 21.91
C LYS A 712 23.58 -28.62 21.70
N ILE A 713 22.50 -29.35 21.41
CA ILE A 713 21.13 -28.81 21.41
C ILE A 713 20.68 -28.61 22.87
N VAL A 714 20.36 -27.36 23.25
CA VAL A 714 19.73 -27.03 24.54
C VAL A 714 18.26 -26.73 24.30
N ILE A 715 17.38 -27.57 24.86
CA ILE A 715 15.93 -27.38 24.78
C ILE A 715 15.48 -26.56 25.99
N ASN A 716 15.19 -25.27 25.79
CA ASN A 716 14.54 -24.46 26.82
C ASN A 716 13.02 -24.59 26.72
N THR A 717 12.42 -25.14 27.77
CA THR A 717 10.97 -25.35 27.88
C THR A 717 10.24 -24.02 28.14
N VAL A 718 9.26 -23.69 27.30
CA VAL A 718 8.38 -22.51 27.51
C VAL A 718 7.21 -22.90 28.42
N PRO A 719 6.92 -22.18 29.52
CA PRO A 719 5.75 -22.45 30.36
C PRO A 719 4.43 -22.20 29.64
N GLN A 720 3.43 -23.04 29.89
CA GLN A 720 2.06 -22.78 29.44
C GLN A 720 1.45 -21.61 30.25
N VAL A 721 0.82 -20.68 29.55
CA VAL A 721 -0.06 -19.65 30.16
C VAL A 721 -1.51 -20.10 29.99
N HIS A 722 -2.31 -20.02 31.05
CA HIS A 722 -3.71 -20.45 31.03
C HIS A 722 -4.59 -19.53 30.15
N SER A 723 -5.66 -20.12 29.61
CA SER A 723 -6.67 -19.39 28.85
C SER A 723 -7.61 -18.63 29.78
N GLU A 724 -7.59 -17.30 29.69
CA GLU A 724 -8.61 -16.43 30.31
C GLU A 724 -9.72 -16.05 29.33
N LYS A 725 -10.88 -15.68 29.90
CA LYS A 725 -12.16 -15.61 29.17
C LYS A 725 -12.29 -14.32 28.36
N THR A 726 -12.90 -14.44 27.18
CA THR A 726 -13.25 -13.29 26.32
C THR A 726 -14.24 -12.36 27.02
N ILE A 727 -13.80 -11.15 27.36
CA ILE A 727 -14.66 -10.05 27.84
C ILE A 727 -14.91 -9.08 26.69
N VAL A 728 -16.17 -8.94 26.27
CA VAL A 728 -16.59 -7.96 25.26
C VAL A 728 -17.12 -6.71 25.95
N LEU A 729 -16.30 -5.66 26.03
CA LEU A 729 -16.68 -4.36 26.58
C LEU A 729 -17.15 -3.41 25.48
N LYS A 730 -18.40 -2.92 25.58
CA LYS A 730 -18.93 -1.85 24.73
C LYS A 730 -18.40 -0.50 25.20
N ILE A 731 -17.90 0.32 24.29
CA ILE A 731 -17.60 1.73 24.53
C ILE A 731 -18.89 2.53 24.31
N PRO A 732 -19.38 3.31 25.30
CA PRO A 732 -20.57 4.14 25.13
C PRO A 732 -20.24 5.46 24.42
N LEU A 733 -20.66 5.59 23.16
CA LEU A 733 -20.77 6.91 22.51
C LEU A 733 -22.02 7.62 23.05
N GLY A 734 -21.83 8.81 23.61
CA GLY A 734 -22.90 9.59 24.22
C GLY A 734 -23.97 9.99 23.21
N ARG A 735 -25.23 9.65 23.50
CA ARG A 735 -26.40 10.11 22.74
C ARG A 735 -26.90 11.42 23.34
N ALA A 736 -27.01 12.46 22.52
CA ALA A 736 -27.83 13.62 22.86
C ALA A 736 -29.32 13.27 22.65
N ALA A 737 -30.15 13.71 23.59
CA ALA A 737 -31.61 13.79 23.50
C ALA A 737 -32.06 14.95 24.41
N GLY A 738 -33.14 15.62 24.07
CA GLY A 738 -33.74 16.69 24.87
C GLY A 738 -35.26 16.53 24.94
N GLU A 739 -35.88 17.31 25.82
CA GLU A 739 -37.34 17.41 26.05
C GLU A 739 -37.97 16.11 26.63
N GLU A 740 -39.02 16.13 27.47
CA GLU A 740 -39.88 17.23 27.96
C GLU A 740 -40.32 17.00 29.45
N GLU A 741 -41.36 17.69 29.92
CA GLU A 741 -41.77 17.87 31.34
C GLU A 741 -42.18 16.61 32.15
N ALA A 742 -42.08 16.66 33.50
CA ALA A 742 -43.25 16.77 34.43
C ALA A 742 -42.98 16.46 35.94
N HIS A 743 -43.58 17.28 36.82
CA HIS A 743 -43.99 17.09 38.23
C HIS A 743 -43.26 16.16 39.25
N GLY A 744 -42.85 16.75 40.40
CA GLY A 744 -43.62 16.56 41.66
C GLY A 744 -42.98 15.86 42.88
N GLY A 745 -43.13 16.47 44.08
CA GLY A 745 -42.94 15.84 45.41
C GLY A 745 -41.48 15.67 45.88
N LEU A 746 -40.89 16.50 46.75
CA LEU A 746 -41.23 16.89 48.14
C LEU A 746 -41.14 15.74 49.17
N LEU A 747 -40.03 15.67 49.92
CA LEU A 747 -40.03 15.19 51.30
C LEU A 747 -38.86 15.79 52.11
N ARG A 748 -39.13 16.17 53.37
CA ARG A 748 -38.16 16.69 54.33
C ARG A 748 -37.42 15.54 55.04
N LEU A 749 -36.23 15.83 55.56
CA LEU A 749 -35.89 15.48 56.94
C LEU A 749 -34.94 16.56 57.54
N ARG A 750 -34.87 16.64 58.88
CA ARG A 750 -34.33 17.79 59.62
C ARG A 750 -33.63 17.36 60.92
N ALA A 751 -32.35 17.73 61.05
CA ALA A 751 -31.57 17.85 62.28
C ALA A 751 -30.39 18.77 61.91
N GLU A 752 -30.21 20.01 62.37
CA GLU A 752 -30.52 20.71 63.63
C GLU A 752 -29.50 20.43 64.76
N ARG A 753 -28.91 21.55 65.25
CA ARG A 753 -28.02 21.76 66.42
C ARG A 753 -26.48 21.70 66.21
N GLN A 754 -25.68 22.51 66.93
CA GLN A 754 -25.91 23.87 67.48
C GLN A 754 -24.59 24.52 67.94
N GLY A 755 -24.41 25.82 67.64
CA GLY A 755 -23.49 26.73 68.36
C GLY A 755 -21.98 26.59 68.09
N ASP A 756 -21.15 27.55 68.49
CA ASP A 756 -21.45 28.97 68.77
C ASP A 756 -20.16 29.83 68.75
N ALA A 757 -20.33 31.16 68.67
CA ALA A 757 -19.30 32.21 68.71
C ALA A 757 -18.20 32.18 67.62
N GLY A 758 -17.60 33.31 67.22
CA GLY A 758 -17.90 34.70 67.57
C GLY A 758 -16.63 35.53 67.78
N GLY A 759 -16.33 36.48 66.89
CA GLY A 759 -15.18 37.37 67.03
C GLY A 759 -14.98 38.27 65.82
N ALA A 760 -15.19 39.57 65.98
CA ALA A 760 -14.90 40.60 64.98
C ALA A 760 -13.70 41.45 65.41
N GLY A 761 -12.91 41.93 64.44
CA GLY A 761 -11.78 42.83 64.68
C GLY A 761 -11.46 43.65 63.42
N GLN A 762 -11.36 44.96 63.58
CA GLN A 762 -11.05 45.94 62.52
C GLN A 762 -9.68 46.63 62.79
N PHE A 763 -9.32 47.57 61.91
CA PHE A 763 -8.31 48.64 62.07
C PHE A 763 -6.83 48.37 61.70
N LEU A 764 -6.54 48.67 60.42
CA LEU A 764 -5.61 49.72 59.93
C LEU A 764 -4.06 49.63 60.20
N PRO A 765 -3.23 50.42 59.46
CA PRO A 765 -1.84 50.02 59.15
C PRO A 765 -0.71 50.95 59.65
N ALA A 766 0.51 50.40 59.69
CA ALA A 766 1.82 51.06 59.83
C ALA A 766 2.93 50.00 59.58
N GLU A 767 4.19 50.28 59.20
CA GLU A 767 4.76 51.43 58.47
C GLU A 767 6.03 51.01 57.68
N ARG A 768 6.89 51.96 57.30
CA ARG A 768 8.10 51.80 56.48
C ARG A 768 9.27 51.12 57.20
N GLY A 769 10.20 50.56 56.42
CA GLY A 769 11.59 50.35 56.79
C GLY A 769 12.49 50.44 55.56
N ALA A 770 13.56 51.25 55.60
CA ALA A 770 14.42 51.49 54.43
C ALA A 770 15.88 51.84 54.81
N ALA A 771 16.83 51.25 54.07
CA ALA A 771 18.26 51.57 54.00
C ALA A 771 18.75 50.99 52.65
N GLN A 772 19.54 51.61 51.75
CA GLN A 772 20.66 52.57 51.82
C GLN A 772 21.88 52.06 52.60
N ALA A 773 23.12 52.18 52.12
CA ALA A 773 23.62 52.59 50.79
C ALA A 773 25.06 52.06 50.58
N GLY A 774 25.64 52.21 49.38
CA GLY A 774 27.04 51.89 49.13
C GLY A 774 27.46 52.17 47.68
N ALA A 775 28.28 53.20 47.46
CA ALA A 775 28.81 53.59 46.15
C ALA A 775 30.33 53.84 46.23
N GLY A 776 31.04 53.69 45.11
CA GLY A 776 32.48 53.96 44.97
C GLY A 776 32.83 54.31 43.52
N HIS A 777 33.74 55.25 43.29
CA HIS A 777 33.85 55.98 42.02
C HIS A 777 35.28 56.51 41.73
N GLY A 778 35.79 56.31 40.50
CA GLY A 778 37.00 56.95 39.92
C GLY A 778 37.35 56.30 38.56
N LEU A 779 37.76 56.94 37.45
CA LEU A 779 38.54 58.18 37.15
C LEU A 779 40.03 58.02 37.50
N ARG A 780 41.06 58.33 36.68
CA ARG A 780 41.29 58.99 35.35
C ARG A 780 42.56 58.35 34.71
N ASP A 781 43.13 58.57 33.50
CA ASP A 781 42.92 59.32 32.22
C ASP A 781 43.84 58.61 31.15
N GLY A 782 44.08 58.98 29.88
CA GLY A 782 43.66 60.07 28.97
C GLY A 782 44.63 60.19 27.74
N ALA A 783 44.30 61.05 26.74
CA ALA A 783 45.08 61.45 25.54
C ALA A 783 45.37 60.42 24.39
N GLY A 784 45.39 60.79 23.09
CA GLY A 784 44.93 62.05 22.44
C GLY A 784 45.31 62.23 20.94
N HIS A 785 44.55 63.05 20.20
CA HIS A 785 44.82 63.65 18.85
C HIS A 785 44.87 62.70 17.60
N HIS A 786 44.68 63.12 16.33
CA HIS A 786 44.44 64.46 15.71
C HIS A 786 43.66 64.41 14.35
N GLY A 787 42.71 65.35 14.11
CA GLY A 787 42.29 65.90 12.78
C GLY A 787 41.66 64.98 11.69
N GLN A 788 41.37 65.47 10.46
CA GLN A 788 40.36 66.49 10.07
C GLN A 788 40.11 66.52 8.52
N GLN A 789 38.87 66.83 8.10
CA GLN A 789 38.44 67.51 6.84
C GLN A 789 38.78 67.00 5.39
N ALA A 790 37.71 66.56 4.69
CA ALA A 790 37.06 67.22 3.52
C ALA A 790 37.60 67.24 2.04
N ALA A 791 36.61 67.20 1.12
CA ALA A 791 36.46 67.92 -0.17
C ALA A 791 36.86 67.30 -1.54
N HIS A 792 36.14 67.76 -2.59
CA HIS A 792 36.14 67.33 -4.00
C HIS A 792 37.30 67.87 -4.87
N ARG A 793 37.68 67.11 -5.92
CA ARG A 793 37.66 67.47 -7.38
C ARG A 793 37.96 66.18 -8.20
N GLN A 794 37.37 65.83 -9.35
CA GLN A 794 36.92 66.49 -10.61
C GLN A 794 37.97 66.41 -11.74
N GLY A 795 37.60 65.84 -12.89
CA GLY A 795 38.41 65.78 -14.14
C GLY A 795 37.70 65.02 -15.28
N GLY A 796 37.76 65.54 -16.52
CA GLY A 796 37.31 64.89 -17.78
C GLY A 796 38.47 64.81 -18.80
N LEU A 797 38.31 64.48 -20.10
CA LEU A 797 37.12 64.20 -20.94
C LEU A 797 37.24 62.75 -21.53
N ALA A 798 36.86 62.28 -22.75
CA ALA A 798 36.35 62.75 -24.05
C ALA A 798 35.45 61.63 -24.66
N GLU A 799 34.44 61.84 -25.53
CA GLU A 799 34.44 62.16 -26.99
C GLU A 799 35.22 61.15 -27.89
N ASP A 800 34.70 60.62 -29.02
CA ASP A 800 33.48 60.92 -29.83
C ASP A 800 33.04 59.67 -30.68
N ARG A 801 31.81 59.70 -31.25
CA ARG A 801 31.30 59.05 -32.51
C ARG A 801 30.30 57.87 -32.52
N ARG A 802 29.04 58.27 -32.80
CA ARG A 802 28.10 57.79 -33.86
C ARG A 802 27.33 56.46 -33.71
N ALA A 803 26.17 56.45 -34.39
CA ALA A 803 25.16 55.39 -34.55
C ALA A 803 24.51 55.54 -35.97
N PRO A 804 23.35 54.96 -36.32
CA PRO A 804 22.87 53.56 -36.23
C PRO A 804 22.36 52.98 -37.60
N SER A 805 22.09 51.67 -37.67
CA SER A 805 21.24 51.04 -38.71
C SER A 805 20.61 49.73 -38.17
N GLN A 806 19.29 49.63 -38.01
CA GLN A 806 18.30 49.08 -38.96
C GLN A 806 18.36 47.55 -39.22
N GLY A 807 17.18 46.91 -39.33
CA GLY A 807 17.00 45.46 -39.48
C GLY A 807 17.07 44.94 -40.92
N PRO A 808 16.54 43.74 -41.21
CA PRO A 808 15.10 43.64 -41.47
C PRO A 808 14.43 42.33 -40.95
N ALA A 809 13.13 42.14 -41.27
CA ALA A 809 12.35 40.95 -40.89
C ALA A 809 11.61 40.29 -42.07
N VAL A 810 11.66 38.95 -42.14
CA VAL A 810 10.90 38.08 -43.05
C VAL A 810 10.66 36.72 -42.34
N ARG A 811 9.59 35.93 -42.48
CA ARG A 811 8.12 36.10 -42.64
C ARG A 811 7.58 34.90 -43.45
N ARG A 812 6.68 34.09 -42.85
CA ARG A 812 6.17 32.75 -43.32
C ARG A 812 7.11 31.58 -42.92
N GLN A 813 6.63 30.33 -42.81
CA GLN A 813 5.45 29.73 -43.46
C GLN A 813 4.69 28.71 -42.59
N VAL A 814 3.36 28.64 -42.75
CA VAL A 814 2.49 27.58 -42.24
C VAL A 814 2.47 26.42 -43.24
N ARG A 815 2.47 25.16 -42.76
CA ARG A 815 2.07 24.02 -43.59
C ARG A 815 1.34 22.95 -42.78
N ALA A 816 0.28 22.40 -43.37
CA ALA A 816 -0.46 21.26 -42.84
C ALA A 816 -0.47 20.13 -43.88
N GLN A 817 -0.40 18.90 -43.38
CA GLN A 817 -0.71 17.61 -44.00
C GLN A 817 -1.12 16.71 -42.82
N VAL A 818 -2.21 15.93 -42.81
CA VAL A 818 -2.92 15.20 -43.89
C VAL A 818 -2.08 14.04 -44.43
N ARG A 819 -1.87 13.04 -43.57
CA ARG A 819 -2.35 11.68 -43.82
C ARG A 819 -2.61 10.94 -42.51
#